data_AF-A0A1I5LJB9-F1
#
_entry.id   AF-A0A1I5LJB9-F1
#
_cell.length_a   1.000
_cell.length_b   1.000
_cell.length_c   1.000
_cell.angle_alpha   90.00
_cell.angle_beta   90.00
_cell.angle_gamma   90.00
#
_symmetry.space_group_name_H-M   'P 1'
#
loop_
_entity.id
_entity.type
_entity.pdbx_description
1 polymer ?
#
loop_
_entity_poly.entity_id
_entity_poly.type
_entity_poly.pdbx_seq_one_letter_code
_entity_poly.pdbx_strand_id
1 'polypeptide(L)'
;MVSSDVRDVLNARPNTWKIYVVAPFLDEEKVVQSALEGSAFERAAGKIGALVGRPSAAEPMCLHFIHRNEATGEIEAASPAADELIQGWLFSLFDQCRALVDAPAGIHFGKGSGKHARHFLRASNVLLSSAACGFVGLATLARLSVEEPRRIFVDTAPLITVAQAMQRIACALGHWKFAQPVISFSSYGGIDRAPTMGYGDLSLVSASTSGSLADRLVDMGISADNVITLFQLKDPSKPASRGKVVCDLTAGPKRTFGYKPIESHLPETCPSCIRGDILAELAGDQFMLEKRAIKRLRVSTASQKKDARAFFERHSRTGQVRIQPYAADGTTTLVSFDIDLLSQEAETSQAVVRLLRRFTPSPLHVIVLVDIREDTAQRLFEQAGMLQEFEAAVRIGWEQLQSLDPVDRGSMLVLTGCLNDHGRMRGINATMRTKAPQGNVAYLSIITLADSPRNLGDLRMFLSYGQHGGETFIVRSAYDLMLPWHREPLTAWDAEVELLQRIASDDTLAPELEARLARLVSMSSESREILLPGSNGDLAIAADFVYLDTDVNLAAISQADVLAVVSNLLATVRCNDVALPAAHVKPAGEDIQWNQTLYGQVLLSPATLCARNMRDYNDSILRAAFLRMAFAQELDFSIDEHISREVLDVVLAELAGWPSGRGNALPEWLLSMACERLRLHSFHTPILLEAVRTAELPEWLAQLAGRIRSD
;
A
#
# COMPACT_ATOMS: atom_id res chain seq x y z
N MET A 1 -26.04 -34.82 -22.00
CA MET A 1 -25.57 -33.65 -21.23
C MET A 1 -26.05 -33.76 -19.78
N VAL A 2 -27.35 -33.71 -19.48
CA VAL A 2 -27.84 -33.85 -18.08
C VAL A 2 -27.35 -35.13 -17.38
N SER A 3 -27.39 -36.29 -18.04
CA SER A 3 -26.89 -37.55 -17.45
C SER A 3 -25.37 -37.54 -17.18
N SER A 4 -24.56 -36.83 -17.98
CA SER A 4 -23.13 -36.67 -17.68
C SER A 4 -22.93 -35.74 -16.48
N ASP A 5 -23.68 -34.64 -16.40
CA ASP A 5 -23.57 -33.68 -15.31
C ASP A 5 -23.97 -34.33 -13.96
N VAL A 6 -25.01 -35.16 -13.97
CA VAL A 6 -25.42 -35.99 -12.81
C VAL A 6 -24.30 -36.92 -12.36
N ARG A 7 -23.62 -37.57 -13.29
CA ARG A 7 -22.47 -38.45 -12.98
C ARG A 7 -21.37 -37.64 -12.30
N ASP A 8 -21.05 -36.48 -12.84
CA ASP A 8 -19.94 -35.65 -12.37
C ASP A 8 -20.26 -35.08 -10.97
N VAL A 9 -21.52 -34.72 -10.70
CA VAL A 9 -22.00 -34.36 -9.35
C VAL A 9 -21.85 -35.52 -8.37
N LEU A 10 -22.29 -36.74 -8.73
CA LEU A 10 -22.18 -37.91 -7.85
C LEU A 10 -20.72 -38.34 -7.62
N ASN A 11 -19.86 -38.20 -8.62
CA ASN A 11 -18.42 -38.47 -8.47
C ASN A 11 -17.77 -37.46 -7.52
N ALA A 12 -18.12 -36.18 -7.64
CA ALA A 12 -17.60 -35.13 -6.77
C ALA A 12 -18.20 -35.19 -5.35
N ARG A 13 -19.45 -35.66 -5.22
CA ARG A 13 -20.22 -35.71 -3.97
C ARG A 13 -20.99 -37.05 -3.86
N PRO A 14 -20.33 -38.16 -3.49
CA PRO A 14 -20.93 -39.49 -3.47
C PRO A 14 -22.15 -39.63 -2.54
N ASN A 15 -22.19 -38.85 -1.47
CA ASN A 15 -23.26 -38.85 -0.48
C ASN A 15 -24.40 -37.86 -0.80
N THR A 16 -24.54 -37.45 -2.06
CA THR A 16 -25.62 -36.54 -2.47
C THR A 16 -26.98 -37.21 -2.27
N TRP A 17 -27.82 -36.59 -1.42
CA TRP A 17 -29.14 -37.12 -1.09
C TRP A 17 -30.16 -36.87 -2.21
N LYS A 18 -30.05 -35.73 -2.93
CA LYS A 18 -30.94 -35.35 -4.03
C LYS A 18 -30.25 -34.36 -4.99
N ILE A 19 -30.58 -34.47 -6.27
CA ILE A 19 -30.08 -33.63 -7.37
C ILE A 19 -31.27 -32.91 -7.99
N TYR A 20 -31.11 -31.62 -8.28
CA TYR A 20 -32.14 -30.84 -8.95
C TYR A 20 -31.58 -30.26 -10.24
N VAL A 21 -32.35 -30.40 -11.33
CA VAL A 21 -32.01 -29.87 -12.64
C VAL A 21 -32.82 -28.61 -12.88
N VAL A 22 -32.12 -27.52 -13.20
CA VAL A 22 -32.73 -26.27 -13.64
C VAL A 22 -32.24 -25.96 -15.05
N ALA A 23 -33.18 -25.77 -15.96
CA ALA A 23 -32.90 -25.44 -17.36
C ALA A 23 -33.83 -24.29 -17.79
N PRO A 24 -33.54 -23.05 -17.34
CA PRO A 24 -34.49 -21.94 -17.37
C PRO A 24 -34.86 -21.47 -18.78
N PHE A 25 -34.08 -21.85 -19.80
CA PHE A 25 -34.32 -21.47 -21.19
C PHE A 25 -35.04 -22.54 -22.02
N LEU A 26 -35.49 -23.63 -21.38
CA LEU A 26 -36.24 -24.71 -22.02
C LEU A 26 -37.67 -24.75 -21.48
N ASP A 27 -38.57 -25.25 -22.32
CA ASP A 27 -39.96 -25.49 -21.93
C ASP A 27 -40.04 -26.54 -20.81
N GLU A 28 -41.00 -26.39 -19.91
CA GLU A 28 -41.18 -27.26 -18.74
C GLU A 28 -41.18 -28.75 -19.11
N GLU A 29 -41.93 -29.12 -20.16
CA GLU A 29 -42.04 -30.48 -20.67
C GLU A 29 -40.67 -31.08 -21.04
N LYS A 30 -39.81 -30.30 -21.71
CA LYS A 30 -38.46 -30.74 -22.08
C LYS A 30 -37.56 -30.91 -20.88
N VAL A 31 -37.70 -30.06 -19.85
CA VAL A 31 -36.94 -30.17 -18.61
C VAL A 31 -37.35 -31.44 -17.86
N VAL A 32 -38.65 -31.65 -17.70
CA VAL A 32 -39.23 -32.84 -17.05
C VAL A 32 -38.81 -34.10 -17.78
N GLN A 33 -38.99 -34.16 -19.10
CA GLN A 33 -38.57 -35.30 -19.92
C GLN A 33 -37.07 -35.60 -19.78
N SER A 34 -36.23 -34.56 -19.86
CA SER A 34 -34.77 -34.71 -19.78
C SER A 34 -34.27 -35.13 -18.40
N ALA A 35 -34.92 -34.66 -17.33
CA ALA A 35 -34.50 -34.90 -15.95
C ALA A 35 -35.10 -36.19 -15.37
N LEU A 36 -36.37 -36.48 -15.65
CA LEU A 36 -37.18 -37.48 -14.94
C LEU A 36 -37.54 -38.72 -15.77
N GLU A 37 -37.51 -38.62 -17.11
CA GLU A 37 -37.95 -39.70 -18.02
C GLU A 37 -36.80 -40.34 -18.81
N GLY A 38 -35.56 -39.87 -18.62
CA GLY A 38 -34.38 -40.34 -19.33
C GLY A 38 -33.29 -40.97 -18.46
N SER A 39 -32.14 -41.27 -19.08
CA SER A 39 -30.96 -41.88 -18.44
C SER A 39 -30.35 -41.09 -17.27
N ALA A 40 -30.75 -39.84 -17.05
CA ALA A 40 -30.36 -39.06 -15.89
C ALA A 40 -31.03 -39.56 -14.60
N PHE A 41 -32.31 -39.95 -14.67
CA PHE A 41 -33.08 -40.47 -13.55
C PHE A 41 -32.55 -41.81 -13.05
N GLU A 42 -32.29 -42.74 -13.98
CA GLU A 42 -31.71 -44.04 -13.68
C GLU A 42 -30.33 -43.89 -13.01
N ARG A 43 -29.50 -42.99 -13.55
CA ARG A 43 -28.15 -42.74 -13.02
C ARG A 43 -28.17 -42.09 -11.64
N ALA A 44 -29.14 -41.24 -11.36
CA ALA A 44 -29.35 -40.65 -10.04
C ALA A 44 -30.03 -41.62 -9.05
N ALA A 45 -30.36 -42.84 -9.47
CA ALA A 45 -31.10 -43.82 -8.68
C ALA A 45 -32.39 -43.24 -8.08
N GLY A 46 -33.17 -42.50 -8.89
CA GLY A 46 -34.43 -41.88 -8.45
C GLY A 46 -34.30 -40.55 -7.71
N LYS A 47 -33.08 -40.18 -7.28
CA LYS A 47 -32.81 -38.98 -6.47
C LYS A 47 -32.74 -37.69 -7.26
N ILE A 48 -33.44 -37.57 -8.38
CA ILE A 48 -33.41 -36.38 -9.24
C ILE A 48 -34.77 -35.68 -9.30
N GLY A 49 -34.76 -34.34 -9.33
CA GLY A 49 -35.93 -33.49 -9.50
C GLY A 49 -35.69 -32.43 -10.56
N ALA A 50 -36.76 -31.81 -11.04
CA ALA A 50 -36.70 -30.62 -11.88
C ALA A 50 -37.16 -29.39 -11.08
N LEU A 51 -36.47 -28.26 -11.25
CA LEU A 51 -36.91 -26.94 -10.78
C LEU A 51 -37.44 -26.14 -11.96
N VAL A 52 -38.69 -25.68 -11.85
CA VAL A 52 -39.40 -24.94 -12.91
C VAL A 52 -40.08 -23.69 -12.36
N GLY A 53 -40.29 -22.68 -13.20
CA GLY A 53 -41.02 -21.47 -12.84
C GLY A 53 -42.45 -21.50 -13.42
N ARG A 54 -43.45 -21.18 -12.59
CA ARG A 54 -44.86 -21.08 -12.99
C ARG A 54 -45.48 -19.79 -12.47
N PRO A 55 -46.44 -19.18 -13.18
CA PRO A 55 -47.19 -18.05 -12.64
C PRO A 55 -48.09 -18.46 -11.47
N SER A 56 -48.36 -17.50 -10.59
CA SER A 56 -49.36 -17.61 -9.52
C SER A 56 -50.33 -16.43 -9.59
N ALA A 57 -51.51 -16.57 -8.97
CA ALA A 57 -52.50 -15.49 -8.92
C ALA A 57 -52.00 -14.25 -8.14
N ALA A 58 -51.01 -14.43 -7.26
CA ALA A 58 -50.46 -13.36 -6.41
C ALA A 58 -49.07 -12.88 -6.83
N GLU A 59 -48.34 -13.66 -7.63
CA GLU A 59 -46.94 -13.37 -7.99
C GLU A 59 -46.72 -13.66 -9.48
N PRO A 60 -45.93 -12.83 -10.20
CA PRO A 60 -45.61 -13.06 -11.60
C PRO A 60 -44.95 -14.42 -11.85
N MET A 61 -44.24 -14.97 -10.86
CA MET A 61 -43.50 -16.21 -10.94
C MET A 61 -43.30 -16.83 -9.55
N CYS A 62 -43.62 -18.12 -9.43
CA CYS A 62 -43.27 -18.96 -8.29
C CYS A 62 -42.41 -20.14 -8.78
N LEU A 63 -41.45 -20.57 -7.96
CA LEU A 63 -40.59 -21.71 -8.28
C LEU A 63 -41.18 -23.00 -7.71
N HIS A 64 -41.17 -24.07 -8.50
CA HIS A 64 -41.72 -25.37 -8.10
C HIS A 64 -40.75 -26.52 -8.36
N PHE A 65 -40.76 -27.50 -7.47
CA PHE A 65 -40.11 -28.79 -7.64
C PHE A 65 -41.07 -29.81 -8.23
N ILE A 66 -40.60 -30.51 -9.26
CA ILE A 66 -41.27 -31.67 -9.86
C ILE A 66 -40.40 -32.90 -9.60
N HIS A 67 -41.05 -33.96 -9.14
CA HIS A 67 -40.42 -35.24 -8.82
C HIS A 67 -41.10 -36.36 -9.59
N ARG A 68 -40.41 -37.49 -9.70
CA ARG A 68 -41.01 -38.74 -10.16
C ARG A 68 -41.07 -39.68 -8.97
N ASN A 69 -42.24 -40.23 -8.70
CA ASN A 69 -42.47 -41.13 -7.59
C ASN A 69 -41.68 -42.43 -7.81
N GLU A 70 -40.87 -42.83 -6.84
CA GLU A 70 -40.02 -44.03 -6.97
C GLU A 70 -40.83 -45.34 -6.98
N ALA A 71 -42.00 -45.37 -6.36
CA ALA A 71 -42.83 -46.57 -6.25
C ALA A 71 -43.82 -46.74 -7.41
N THR A 72 -44.42 -45.64 -7.91
CA THR A 72 -45.40 -45.69 -9.00
C THR A 72 -44.80 -45.37 -10.37
N GLY A 73 -43.64 -44.71 -10.40
CA GLY A 73 -42.99 -44.26 -11.64
C GLY A 73 -43.69 -43.09 -12.32
N GLU A 74 -44.72 -42.50 -11.70
CA GLU A 74 -45.47 -41.35 -12.21
C GLU A 74 -44.83 -40.02 -11.80
N ILE A 75 -45.04 -38.97 -12.60
CA ILE A 75 -44.60 -37.61 -12.27
C ILE A 75 -45.55 -37.03 -11.22
N GLU A 76 -44.99 -36.60 -10.10
CA GLU A 76 -45.72 -35.99 -8.99
C GLU A 76 -46.15 -34.56 -9.33
N ALA A 77 -47.22 -34.11 -8.67
CA ALA A 77 -47.68 -32.73 -8.78
C ALA A 77 -46.58 -31.77 -8.28
N ALA A 78 -46.41 -30.65 -9.00
CA ALA A 78 -45.39 -29.67 -8.66
C ALA A 78 -45.64 -29.06 -7.27
N SER A 79 -44.61 -29.01 -6.44
CA SER A 79 -44.66 -28.45 -5.08
C SER A 79 -43.86 -27.15 -5.01
N PRO A 80 -44.25 -26.14 -4.20
CA PRO A 80 -43.48 -24.91 -4.06
C PRO A 80 -42.04 -25.18 -3.59
N ALA A 81 -41.07 -24.52 -4.22
CA ALA A 81 -39.68 -24.64 -3.84
C ALA A 81 -39.42 -23.96 -2.49
N ALA A 82 -38.71 -24.66 -1.59
CA ALA A 82 -38.30 -24.09 -0.31
C ALA A 82 -37.30 -22.94 -0.54
N ASP A 83 -37.61 -21.75 -0.02
CA ASP A 83 -36.80 -20.55 -0.27
C ASP A 83 -35.35 -20.71 0.21
N GLU A 84 -35.16 -21.35 1.36
CA GLU A 84 -33.83 -21.59 1.94
C GLU A 84 -32.92 -22.42 1.01
N LEU A 85 -33.49 -23.35 0.23
CA LEU A 85 -32.73 -24.15 -0.74
C LEU A 85 -32.27 -23.30 -1.93
N ILE A 86 -33.14 -22.41 -2.42
CA ILE A 86 -32.81 -21.45 -3.49
C ILE A 86 -31.74 -20.46 -3.01
N GLN A 87 -31.88 -19.93 -1.81
CA GLN A 87 -30.88 -19.08 -1.14
C GLN A 87 -29.53 -19.81 -1.04
N GLY A 88 -29.53 -21.08 -0.63
CA GLY A 88 -28.31 -21.89 -0.50
C GLY A 88 -27.62 -22.15 -1.84
N TRP A 89 -28.37 -22.37 -2.93
CA TRP A 89 -27.79 -22.51 -4.27
C TRP A 89 -27.21 -21.20 -4.80
N LEU A 90 -27.91 -20.08 -4.62
CA LEU A 90 -27.40 -18.77 -5.00
C LEU A 90 -26.14 -18.39 -4.19
N PHE A 91 -26.12 -18.68 -2.88
CA PHE A 91 -24.95 -18.52 -2.04
C PHE A 91 -23.79 -19.40 -2.52
N SER A 92 -24.03 -20.70 -2.75
CA SER A 92 -22.99 -21.62 -3.22
C SER A 92 -22.40 -21.19 -4.56
N LEU A 93 -23.23 -20.64 -5.45
CA LEU A 93 -22.79 -20.09 -6.71
C LEU A 93 -21.92 -18.83 -6.49
N PHE A 94 -22.34 -17.94 -5.58
CA PHE A 94 -21.58 -16.74 -5.20
C PHE A 94 -20.19 -17.08 -4.62
N ASP A 95 -20.15 -18.06 -3.71
CA ASP A 95 -18.93 -18.49 -3.02
C ASP A 95 -17.95 -19.21 -3.94
N GLN A 96 -18.41 -20.17 -4.75
CA GLN A 96 -17.55 -20.90 -5.70
C GLN A 96 -16.92 -19.99 -6.76
N CYS A 97 -17.64 -18.94 -7.15
CA CYS A 97 -17.15 -17.92 -8.07
C CYS A 97 -16.23 -16.89 -7.40
N ARG A 98 -15.94 -17.00 -6.09
CA ARG A 98 -15.15 -16.02 -5.32
C ARG A 98 -15.67 -14.59 -5.52
N ALA A 99 -16.98 -14.42 -5.41
CA ALA A 99 -17.61 -13.11 -5.58
C ALA A 99 -17.53 -12.24 -4.31
N LEU A 100 -17.16 -12.80 -3.15
CA LEU A 100 -16.57 -12.03 -2.06
C LEU A 100 -15.08 -11.88 -2.35
N VAL A 101 -14.65 -10.67 -2.67
CA VAL A 101 -13.27 -10.39 -3.11
C VAL A 101 -12.47 -9.83 -1.96
N ASP A 102 -11.38 -10.52 -1.64
CA ASP A 102 -10.39 -10.08 -0.67
C ASP A 102 -9.41 -9.09 -1.30
N ALA A 103 -9.03 -8.05 -0.55
CA ALA A 103 -7.96 -7.16 -0.94
C ALA A 103 -6.65 -7.94 -0.90
N PRO A 104 -5.83 -7.91 -1.96
CA PRO A 104 -4.51 -8.51 -1.90
C PRO A 104 -3.67 -7.84 -0.80
N ALA A 105 -2.61 -8.51 -0.38
CA ALA A 105 -1.73 -7.98 0.64
C ALA A 105 -1.17 -6.59 0.27
N GLY A 106 -1.06 -5.71 1.28
CA GLY A 106 -0.65 -4.32 1.11
C GLY A 106 -1.69 -3.39 0.44
N ILE A 107 -2.95 -3.83 0.30
CA ILE A 107 -4.03 -3.08 -0.36
C ILE A 107 -5.30 -3.12 0.50
N HIS A 108 -6.11 -2.07 0.38
CA HIS A 108 -7.50 -2.09 0.79
C HIS A 108 -8.38 -1.32 -0.20
N PHE A 109 -9.69 -1.50 -0.12
CA PHE A 109 -10.64 -0.91 -1.06
C PHE A 109 -11.26 0.37 -0.53
N GLY A 110 -11.36 1.37 -1.40
CA GLY A 110 -12.18 2.56 -1.20
C GLY A 110 -13.59 2.35 -1.76
N LYS A 111 -14.60 2.44 -0.90
CA LYS A 111 -16.02 2.40 -1.30
C LYS A 111 -16.46 3.78 -1.75
N GLY A 112 -17.44 3.85 -2.67
CA GLY A 112 -18.05 5.12 -3.10
C GLY A 112 -18.71 5.94 -1.98
N SER A 113 -18.89 5.37 -0.79
CA SER A 113 -19.33 6.08 0.42
C SER A 113 -18.21 6.81 1.17
N GLY A 114 -16.97 6.79 0.66
CA GLY A 114 -15.77 7.31 1.35
C GLY A 114 -15.23 6.42 2.48
N LYS A 115 -15.75 5.19 2.64
CA LYS A 115 -15.30 4.23 3.66
C LYS A 115 -14.34 3.21 3.07
N HIS A 116 -13.45 2.68 3.89
CA HIS A 116 -12.45 1.69 3.51
C HIS A 116 -12.78 0.30 4.04
N ALA A 117 -12.46 -0.75 3.28
CA ALA A 117 -12.61 -2.13 3.71
C ALA A 117 -11.60 -3.06 3.04
N ARG A 118 -11.31 -4.21 3.67
CA ARG A 118 -10.49 -5.28 3.06
C ARG A 118 -11.25 -6.20 2.12
N HIS A 119 -12.58 -6.10 2.11
CA HIS A 119 -13.44 -6.98 1.34
C HIS A 119 -14.46 -6.17 0.55
N PHE A 120 -14.84 -6.66 -0.63
CA PHE A 120 -16.01 -6.14 -1.35
C PHE A 120 -16.75 -7.25 -2.10
N LEU A 121 -18.01 -6.98 -2.47
CA LEU A 121 -18.84 -7.91 -3.23
C LEU A 121 -18.73 -7.60 -4.72
N ARG A 122 -18.47 -8.62 -5.53
CA ARG A 122 -18.35 -8.55 -6.98
C ARG A 122 -19.27 -9.56 -7.65
N ALA A 123 -20.53 -9.18 -7.85
CA ALA A 123 -21.53 -10.05 -8.48
C ALA A 123 -21.15 -10.49 -9.90
N SER A 124 -20.33 -9.72 -10.62
CA SER A 124 -19.90 -10.08 -11.98
C SER A 124 -19.11 -11.38 -12.07
N ASN A 125 -18.44 -11.80 -10.99
CA ASN A 125 -17.78 -13.11 -10.92
C ASN A 125 -18.78 -14.28 -10.99
N VAL A 126 -20.03 -14.05 -10.59
CA VAL A 126 -21.12 -15.05 -10.66
C VAL A 126 -21.65 -15.22 -12.08
N LEU A 127 -21.55 -14.18 -12.90
CA LEU A 127 -22.23 -14.06 -14.19
C LEU A 127 -21.38 -14.54 -15.37
N LEU A 128 -20.50 -15.52 -15.13
CA LEU A 128 -19.53 -16.01 -16.13
C LEU A 128 -20.08 -17.07 -17.08
N SER A 129 -21.32 -17.55 -16.88
CA SER A 129 -21.96 -18.53 -17.77
C SER A 129 -23.44 -18.22 -18.00
N SER A 130 -23.97 -18.68 -19.15
CA SER A 130 -25.40 -18.57 -19.46
C SER A 130 -26.27 -19.34 -18.45
N ALA A 131 -25.80 -20.48 -17.93
CA ALA A 131 -26.50 -21.26 -16.92
C ALA A 131 -26.65 -20.48 -15.61
N ALA A 132 -25.56 -19.87 -15.13
CA ALA A 132 -25.58 -19.02 -13.94
C ALA A 132 -26.49 -17.80 -14.13
N CYS A 133 -26.37 -17.09 -15.26
CA CYS A 133 -27.23 -15.95 -15.59
C CYS A 133 -28.71 -16.36 -15.68
N GLY A 134 -28.99 -17.52 -16.26
CA GLY A 134 -30.33 -18.09 -16.35
C GLY A 134 -30.93 -18.41 -14.99
N PHE A 135 -30.16 -19.04 -14.10
CA PHE A 135 -30.63 -19.37 -12.75
C PHE A 135 -30.85 -18.12 -11.90
N VAL A 136 -29.90 -17.18 -11.89
CA VAL A 136 -30.06 -15.88 -11.20
C VAL A 136 -31.24 -15.11 -11.78
N GLY A 137 -31.41 -15.10 -13.11
CA GLY A 137 -32.56 -14.47 -13.77
C GLY A 137 -33.89 -15.10 -13.37
N LEU A 138 -33.98 -16.44 -13.34
CA LEU A 138 -35.17 -17.16 -12.90
C LEU A 138 -35.53 -16.83 -11.44
N ALA A 139 -34.54 -16.85 -10.54
CA ALA A 139 -34.74 -16.48 -9.14
C ALA A 139 -35.13 -15.00 -8.97
N THR A 140 -34.61 -14.11 -9.82
CA THR A 140 -34.95 -12.68 -9.83
C THR A 140 -36.39 -12.46 -10.28
N LEU A 141 -36.85 -13.16 -11.32
CA LEU A 141 -38.25 -13.13 -11.78
C LEU A 141 -39.21 -13.55 -10.66
N ALA A 142 -38.86 -14.58 -9.89
CA ALA A 142 -39.62 -15.05 -8.73
C ALA A 142 -39.72 -14.04 -7.57
N ARG A 143 -39.02 -12.91 -7.63
CA ARG A 143 -39.11 -11.82 -6.65
C ARG A 143 -39.81 -10.58 -7.19
N LEU A 144 -40.15 -10.52 -8.48
CA LEU A 144 -40.82 -9.34 -9.05
C LEU A 144 -42.24 -9.18 -8.49
N SER A 145 -42.67 -7.94 -8.30
CA SER A 145 -44.10 -7.62 -8.12
C SER A 145 -44.77 -7.13 -9.40
N VAL A 146 -44.00 -6.65 -10.38
CA VAL A 146 -44.52 -6.11 -11.64
C VAL A 146 -44.61 -7.19 -12.69
N GLU A 147 -45.77 -7.26 -13.36
CA GLU A 147 -46.01 -8.19 -14.47
C GLU A 147 -45.09 -7.93 -15.65
N GLU A 148 -44.98 -6.70 -16.16
CA GLU A 148 -44.09 -6.33 -17.27
C GLU A 148 -43.55 -4.89 -17.06
N PRO A 149 -42.23 -4.71 -16.83
CA PRO A 149 -41.65 -3.38 -16.60
C PRO A 149 -41.49 -2.60 -17.91
N ARG A 150 -41.50 -1.26 -17.86
CA ARG A 150 -41.31 -0.42 -19.05
C ARG A 150 -39.85 -0.42 -19.55
N ARG A 151 -38.91 -0.39 -18.60
CA ARG A 151 -37.46 -0.38 -18.82
C ARG A 151 -36.79 -1.07 -17.64
N ILE A 152 -35.60 -1.62 -17.87
CA ILE A 152 -34.79 -2.24 -16.82
C ILE A 152 -33.50 -1.43 -16.66
N PHE A 153 -33.27 -0.91 -15.46
CA PHE A 153 -32.04 -0.27 -15.06
C PHE A 153 -31.16 -1.27 -14.33
N VAL A 154 -29.86 -1.24 -14.61
CA VAL A 154 -28.88 -2.08 -13.91
C VAL A 154 -27.75 -1.22 -13.36
N ASP A 155 -27.34 -1.51 -12.13
CA ASP A 155 -26.30 -0.73 -11.46
C ASP A 155 -24.92 -0.87 -12.11
N THR A 156 -24.61 -2.03 -12.68
CA THR A 156 -23.33 -2.36 -13.32
C THR A 156 -23.58 -3.10 -14.63
N ALA A 157 -22.74 -2.85 -15.64
CA ALA A 157 -22.91 -3.43 -16.97
C ALA A 157 -23.05 -4.97 -17.01
N PRO A 158 -22.36 -5.77 -16.17
CA PRO A 158 -22.51 -7.23 -16.18
C PRO A 158 -23.94 -7.72 -15.93
N LEU A 159 -24.76 -6.97 -15.19
CA LEU A 159 -26.17 -7.33 -14.93
C LEU A 159 -27.07 -7.24 -16.16
N ILE A 160 -26.62 -6.64 -17.27
CA ILE A 160 -27.35 -6.67 -18.53
C ILE A 160 -27.63 -8.12 -18.95
N THR A 161 -26.68 -9.04 -18.70
CA THR A 161 -26.84 -10.47 -19.01
C THR A 161 -27.94 -11.14 -18.18
N VAL A 162 -28.09 -10.75 -16.91
CA VAL A 162 -29.17 -11.22 -16.04
C VAL A 162 -30.51 -10.68 -16.52
N ALA A 163 -30.59 -9.38 -16.84
CA ALA A 163 -31.80 -8.77 -17.38
C ALA A 163 -32.23 -9.42 -18.71
N GLN A 164 -31.29 -9.72 -19.60
CA GLN A 164 -31.56 -10.45 -20.85
C GLN A 164 -32.01 -11.89 -20.59
N ALA A 165 -31.41 -12.58 -19.61
CA ALA A 165 -31.85 -13.91 -19.22
C ALA A 165 -33.29 -13.88 -18.67
N MET A 166 -33.61 -12.91 -17.80
CA MET A 166 -34.97 -12.69 -17.30
C MET A 166 -35.96 -12.45 -18.44
N GLN A 167 -35.64 -11.55 -19.39
CA GLN A 167 -36.49 -11.27 -20.55
C GLN A 167 -36.76 -12.53 -21.36
N ARG A 168 -35.72 -13.31 -21.65
CA ARG A 168 -35.85 -14.55 -22.42
C ARG A 168 -36.76 -15.56 -21.72
N ILE A 169 -36.60 -15.74 -20.41
CA ILE A 169 -37.43 -16.65 -19.60
C ILE A 169 -38.88 -16.15 -19.57
N ALA A 170 -39.10 -14.88 -19.25
CA ALA A 170 -40.43 -14.29 -19.13
C ALA A 170 -41.20 -14.29 -20.46
N CYS A 171 -40.54 -14.01 -21.58
CA CYS A 171 -41.15 -14.08 -22.91
C CYS A 171 -41.48 -15.53 -23.31
N ALA A 172 -40.58 -16.48 -23.02
CA ALA A 172 -40.82 -17.90 -23.33
C ALA A 172 -42.02 -18.47 -22.55
N LEU A 173 -42.23 -18.01 -21.32
CA LEU A 173 -43.37 -18.37 -20.48
C LEU A 173 -44.63 -17.54 -20.77
N GLY A 174 -44.57 -16.60 -21.73
CA GLY A 174 -45.71 -15.76 -22.13
C GLY A 174 -46.08 -14.66 -21.13
N HIS A 175 -45.23 -14.36 -20.15
CA HIS A 175 -45.45 -13.30 -19.16
C HIS A 175 -45.18 -11.90 -19.74
N TRP A 176 -44.13 -11.77 -20.53
CA TRP A 176 -43.76 -10.50 -21.16
C TRP A 176 -44.06 -10.59 -22.65
N LYS A 177 -44.63 -9.51 -23.20
CA LYS A 177 -44.95 -9.44 -24.62
C LYS A 177 -43.71 -9.11 -25.43
N PHE A 178 -42.83 -8.27 -24.88
CA PHE A 178 -41.64 -7.79 -25.58
C PHE A 178 -40.42 -7.72 -24.66
N ALA A 179 -39.24 -7.83 -25.28
CA ALA A 179 -37.97 -7.55 -24.63
C ALA A 179 -37.86 -6.05 -24.31
N GLN A 180 -37.65 -5.73 -23.03
CA GLN A 180 -37.61 -4.36 -22.54
C GLN A 180 -36.20 -3.75 -22.68
N PRO A 181 -36.05 -2.44 -22.94
CA PRO A 181 -34.72 -1.82 -22.96
C PRO A 181 -34.00 -1.98 -21.62
N VAL A 182 -32.72 -2.41 -21.67
CA VAL A 182 -31.85 -2.53 -20.50
C VAL A 182 -30.79 -1.42 -20.54
N ILE A 183 -30.67 -0.65 -19.46
CA ILE A 183 -29.81 0.52 -19.37
C ILE A 183 -28.94 0.41 -18.12
N SER A 184 -27.62 0.45 -18.26
CA SER A 184 -26.73 0.58 -17.11
C SER A 184 -26.56 2.04 -16.70
N PHE A 185 -26.55 2.32 -15.39
CA PHE A 185 -26.29 3.66 -14.84
C PHE A 185 -24.96 3.77 -14.08
N SER A 186 -24.09 2.76 -14.19
CA SER A 186 -22.72 2.72 -13.65
C SER A 186 -22.61 3.25 -12.20
N SER A 187 -23.11 2.48 -11.23
CA SER A 187 -23.34 2.88 -9.84
C SER A 187 -22.11 3.43 -9.10
N TYR A 188 -20.90 3.09 -9.54
CA TYR A 188 -19.67 3.73 -9.08
C TYR A 188 -19.49 5.11 -9.77
N GLY A 189 -20.10 6.14 -9.16
CA GLY A 189 -19.99 7.55 -9.59
C GLY A 189 -21.03 8.00 -10.63
N GLY A 190 -21.86 7.10 -11.16
CA GLY A 190 -22.82 7.36 -12.24
C GLY A 190 -24.28 7.57 -11.81
N ILE A 191 -24.68 7.25 -10.58
CA ILE A 191 -26.08 7.42 -10.13
C ILE A 191 -26.54 8.89 -10.18
N ASP A 192 -25.64 9.84 -9.89
CA ASP A 192 -25.91 11.28 -10.01
C ASP A 192 -26.17 11.72 -11.46
N ARG A 193 -25.72 10.93 -12.44
CA ARG A 193 -25.90 11.16 -13.88
C ARG A 193 -26.93 10.21 -14.49
N ALA A 194 -27.63 9.43 -13.67
CA ALA A 194 -28.56 8.44 -14.16
C ALA A 194 -29.77 9.12 -14.84
N PRO A 195 -30.32 8.53 -15.92
CA PRO A 195 -31.52 9.05 -16.56
C PRO A 195 -32.71 9.03 -15.59
N THR A 196 -33.70 9.90 -15.83
CA THR A 196 -34.91 9.95 -15.02
C THR A 196 -35.61 8.58 -15.01
N MET A 197 -35.76 8.04 -13.80
CA MET A 197 -36.45 6.77 -13.53
C MET A 197 -37.84 7.07 -12.99
N GLY A 198 -38.81 6.18 -13.23
CA GLY A 198 -40.17 6.35 -12.76
C GLY A 198 -40.77 5.08 -12.17
N TYR A 199 -42.00 5.20 -11.68
CA TYR A 199 -42.71 4.14 -10.94
C TYR A 199 -42.79 2.78 -11.67
N GLY A 200 -42.94 2.80 -13.01
CA GLY A 200 -43.05 1.58 -13.85
C GLY A 200 -41.73 1.04 -14.40
N ASP A 201 -40.58 1.60 -13.99
CA ASP A 201 -39.27 1.07 -14.35
C ASP A 201 -38.79 0.07 -13.27
N LEU A 202 -38.03 -0.95 -13.67
CA LEU A 202 -37.38 -1.93 -12.79
C LEU A 202 -35.92 -1.57 -12.61
N SER A 203 -35.37 -1.67 -11.39
CA SER A 203 -33.94 -1.49 -11.13
C SER A 203 -33.33 -2.71 -10.47
N LEU A 204 -32.22 -3.19 -11.04
CA LEU A 204 -31.43 -4.30 -10.52
C LEU A 204 -30.12 -3.79 -9.93
N VAL A 205 -29.89 -4.14 -8.66
CA VAL A 205 -28.66 -3.84 -7.92
C VAL A 205 -27.85 -5.13 -7.80
N SER A 206 -26.59 -5.10 -8.23
CA SER A 206 -25.69 -6.25 -8.30
C SER A 206 -25.44 -6.86 -6.92
N ALA A 207 -24.82 -6.10 -6.04
CA ALA A 207 -24.57 -6.49 -4.67
C ALA A 207 -24.54 -5.29 -3.73
N SER A 208 -24.93 -5.48 -2.47
CA SER A 208 -24.92 -4.40 -1.49
C SER A 208 -24.58 -4.87 -0.08
N THR A 209 -23.78 -4.09 0.63
CA THR A 209 -23.50 -4.30 2.07
C THR A 209 -24.32 -3.42 3.00
N SER A 210 -24.81 -2.28 2.50
CA SER A 210 -25.56 -1.28 3.26
C SER A 210 -27.02 -1.17 2.83
N GLY A 211 -27.35 -1.57 1.60
CA GLY A 211 -28.65 -1.32 0.99
C GLY A 211 -28.88 0.14 0.56
N SER A 212 -27.91 1.04 0.78
CA SER A 212 -28.07 2.48 0.53
C SER A 212 -28.34 2.84 -0.94
N LEU A 213 -27.87 2.02 -1.88
CA LEU A 213 -28.16 2.21 -3.30
C LEU A 213 -29.64 1.93 -3.61
N ALA A 214 -30.21 0.88 -2.99
CA ALA A 214 -31.62 0.56 -3.16
C ALA A 214 -32.51 1.67 -2.57
N ASP A 215 -32.16 2.15 -1.38
CA ASP A 215 -32.83 3.30 -0.76
C ASP A 215 -32.82 4.53 -1.67
N ARG A 216 -31.64 4.87 -2.21
CA ARG A 216 -31.48 6.02 -3.09
C ARG A 216 -32.31 5.89 -4.38
N LEU A 217 -32.43 4.70 -4.96
CA LEU A 217 -33.27 4.45 -6.14
C LEU A 217 -34.75 4.65 -5.85
N VAL A 218 -35.22 4.29 -4.64
CA VAL A 218 -36.59 4.57 -4.22
C VAL A 218 -36.82 6.07 -4.05
N ASP A 219 -35.85 6.79 -3.47
CA ASP A 219 -35.93 8.26 -3.36
C ASP A 219 -35.94 8.97 -4.71
N MET A 220 -35.36 8.35 -5.75
CA MET A 220 -35.41 8.82 -7.14
C MET A 220 -36.75 8.53 -7.84
N GLY A 221 -37.72 7.90 -7.16
CA GLY A 221 -39.09 7.71 -7.64
C GLY A 221 -39.42 6.31 -8.19
N ILE A 222 -38.52 5.34 -8.04
CA ILE A 222 -38.83 3.93 -8.36
C ILE A 222 -39.63 3.32 -7.20
N SER A 223 -40.64 2.50 -7.52
CA SER A 223 -41.36 1.73 -6.50
C SER A 223 -40.40 0.80 -5.74
N ALA A 224 -40.50 0.72 -4.42
CA ALA A 224 -39.67 -0.20 -3.63
C ALA A 224 -39.77 -1.64 -4.13
N ASP A 225 -40.96 -2.08 -4.53
CA ASP A 225 -41.19 -3.41 -5.11
C ASP A 225 -40.47 -3.67 -6.44
N ASN A 226 -40.03 -2.60 -7.11
CA ASN A 226 -39.30 -2.61 -8.38
C ASN A 226 -37.80 -2.35 -8.21
N VAL A 227 -37.30 -2.37 -6.98
CA VAL A 227 -35.86 -2.34 -6.70
C VAL A 227 -35.45 -3.70 -6.17
N ILE A 228 -34.67 -4.43 -6.97
CA ILE A 228 -34.22 -5.78 -6.62
C ILE A 228 -32.70 -5.80 -6.47
N THR A 229 -32.22 -6.18 -5.28
CA THR A 229 -30.81 -6.47 -5.03
C THR A 229 -30.54 -7.96 -5.20
N LEU A 230 -29.63 -8.35 -6.10
CA LEU A 230 -29.33 -9.75 -6.36
C LEU A 230 -28.64 -10.41 -5.16
N PHE A 231 -27.61 -9.76 -4.61
CA PHE A 231 -26.84 -10.28 -3.48
C PHE A 231 -26.69 -9.23 -2.37
N GLN A 232 -27.20 -9.52 -1.16
CA GLN A 232 -27.05 -8.62 -0.03
C GLN A 232 -26.25 -9.25 1.09
N LEU A 233 -25.23 -8.56 1.61
CA LEU A 233 -24.52 -8.95 2.83
C LEU A 233 -24.77 -7.89 3.89
N LYS A 234 -25.76 -8.10 4.74
CA LYS A 234 -26.26 -7.09 5.66
C LYS A 234 -25.51 -7.13 6.98
N ASP A 235 -25.29 -5.96 7.56
CA ASP A 235 -24.99 -5.82 8.99
C ASP A 235 -26.30 -5.96 9.80
N PRO A 236 -26.46 -7.00 10.64
CA PRO A 236 -27.70 -7.25 11.37
C PRO A 236 -28.14 -6.08 12.27
N SER A 237 -27.19 -5.22 12.68
CA SER A 237 -27.47 -4.04 13.51
C SER A 237 -28.18 -2.91 12.75
N LYS A 238 -28.20 -2.95 11.41
CA LYS A 238 -28.76 -1.90 10.56
C LYS A 238 -30.23 -2.17 10.19
N PRO A 239 -31.03 -1.12 9.94
CA PRO A 239 -32.40 -1.28 9.44
C PRO A 239 -32.42 -2.05 8.12
N ALA A 240 -33.56 -2.67 7.81
CA ALA A 240 -33.77 -3.30 6.50
C ALA A 240 -33.78 -2.20 5.42
N SER A 241 -33.06 -2.45 4.33
CA SER A 241 -33.09 -1.57 3.16
C SER A 241 -34.44 -1.67 2.46
N ARG A 242 -34.84 -0.60 1.77
CA ARG A 242 -36.01 -0.66 0.90
C ARG A 242 -35.72 -1.56 -0.31
N GLY A 243 -36.78 -2.20 -0.80
CA GLY A 243 -36.73 -3.12 -1.93
C GLY A 243 -36.52 -4.58 -1.56
N LYS A 244 -36.43 -5.42 -2.59
CA LYS A 244 -36.40 -6.88 -2.46
C LYS A 244 -34.99 -7.42 -2.66
N VAL A 245 -34.73 -8.59 -2.09
CA VAL A 245 -33.43 -9.25 -2.13
C VAL A 245 -33.60 -10.65 -2.72
N VAL A 246 -32.79 -11.01 -3.71
CA VAL A 246 -32.82 -12.35 -4.31
C VAL A 246 -32.03 -13.33 -3.44
N CYS A 247 -30.79 -12.98 -3.07
CA CYS A 247 -29.93 -13.78 -2.22
C CYS A 247 -29.41 -12.97 -1.02
N ASP A 248 -29.69 -13.44 0.19
CA ASP A 248 -29.10 -12.92 1.42
C ASP A 248 -27.86 -13.75 1.79
N LEU A 249 -26.70 -13.11 1.68
CA LEU A 249 -25.39 -13.69 1.95
C LEU A 249 -25.06 -13.71 3.45
N THR A 250 -25.90 -13.13 4.31
CA THR A 250 -25.62 -12.97 5.74
C THR A 250 -25.76 -14.29 6.48
N ALA A 251 -24.74 -14.66 7.26
CA ALA A 251 -24.81 -15.79 8.17
C ALA A 251 -25.87 -15.53 9.27
N GLY A 252 -26.61 -16.58 9.65
CA GLY A 252 -27.64 -16.49 10.69
C GLY A 252 -27.71 -17.75 11.56
N PRO A 253 -28.30 -17.69 12.77
CA PRO A 253 -28.27 -18.81 13.73
C PRO A 253 -28.94 -20.09 13.23
N LYS A 254 -29.87 -19.97 12.27
CA LYS A 254 -30.63 -21.10 11.70
C LYS A 254 -30.16 -21.50 10.30
N ARG A 255 -29.17 -20.81 9.72
CA ARG A 255 -28.64 -21.09 8.39
C ARG A 255 -27.32 -21.83 8.48
N THR A 256 -27.10 -22.78 7.58
CA THR A 256 -25.85 -23.55 7.48
C THR A 256 -24.79 -22.89 6.59
N PHE A 257 -25.09 -21.72 6.03
CA PHE A 257 -24.25 -20.97 5.10
C PHE A 257 -24.37 -19.46 5.34
N GLY A 258 -23.45 -18.67 4.78
CA GLY A 258 -23.41 -17.22 4.88
C GLY A 258 -22.03 -16.68 5.29
N TYR A 259 -21.84 -15.38 5.10
CA TYR A 259 -20.65 -14.64 5.51
C TYR A 259 -20.93 -13.75 6.72
N LYS A 260 -19.85 -13.36 7.40
CA LYS A 260 -19.88 -12.27 8.38
C LYS A 260 -19.99 -10.93 7.66
N PRO A 261 -20.62 -9.90 8.27
CA PRO A 261 -20.67 -8.56 7.69
C PRO A 261 -19.27 -8.00 7.42
N ILE A 262 -19.14 -7.20 6.35
CA ILE A 262 -17.87 -6.56 5.99
C ILE A 262 -17.62 -5.35 6.89
N GLU A 263 -16.55 -5.42 7.68
CA GLU A 263 -16.05 -4.28 8.45
C GLU A 263 -15.64 -3.14 7.53
N SER A 264 -16.06 -1.92 7.87
CA SER A 264 -15.82 -0.72 7.07
C SER A 264 -15.43 0.43 7.98
N HIS A 265 -14.30 1.05 7.69
CA HIS A 265 -13.70 2.10 8.50
C HIS A 265 -13.74 3.45 7.78
N LEU A 266 -13.69 4.56 8.53
CA LEU A 266 -13.41 5.86 7.92
C LEU A 266 -11.91 5.94 7.59
N PRO A 267 -11.48 6.80 6.65
CA PRO A 267 -10.06 6.92 6.29
C PRO A 267 -9.15 7.13 7.51
N GLU A 268 -9.58 8.01 8.42
CA GLU A 268 -8.91 8.38 9.68
C GLU A 268 -8.71 7.19 10.64
N THR A 269 -9.62 6.22 10.62
CA THR A 269 -9.65 5.09 11.57
C THR A 269 -9.42 3.74 10.88
N CYS A 270 -8.99 3.76 9.63
CA CYS A 270 -8.78 2.56 8.84
C CYS A 270 -7.45 1.90 9.22
N PRO A 271 -7.44 0.66 9.74
CA PRO A 271 -6.20 -0.03 10.11
C PRO A 271 -5.22 -0.13 8.94
N SER A 272 -5.73 -0.37 7.74
CA SER A 272 -4.91 -0.44 6.52
C SER A 272 -4.28 0.91 6.14
N CYS A 273 -5.01 2.03 6.28
CA CYS A 273 -4.43 3.36 6.05
C CYS A 273 -3.33 3.68 7.06
N ILE A 274 -3.57 3.38 8.34
CA ILE A 274 -2.60 3.63 9.42
C ILE A 274 -1.30 2.84 9.16
N ARG A 275 -1.41 1.62 8.63
CA ARG A 275 -0.27 0.79 8.20
C ARG A 275 0.37 1.22 6.88
N GLY A 276 -0.20 2.20 6.17
CA GLY A 276 0.30 2.64 4.87
C GLY A 276 0.01 1.69 3.71
N ASP A 277 -1.00 0.81 3.83
CA ASP A 277 -1.49 -0.02 2.73
C ASP A 277 -2.09 0.88 1.62
N ILE A 278 -1.99 0.44 0.36
CA ILE A 278 -2.41 1.24 -0.80
C ILE A 278 -3.94 1.18 -0.95
N LEU A 279 -4.58 2.35 -0.97
CA LEU A 279 -6.01 2.49 -1.24
C LEU A 279 -6.32 2.27 -2.73
N ALA A 280 -7.07 1.22 -3.05
CA ALA A 280 -7.64 0.99 -4.37
C ALA A 280 -9.10 1.45 -4.42
N GLU A 281 -9.37 2.56 -5.09
CA GLU A 281 -10.74 3.06 -5.27
C GLU A 281 -11.54 2.13 -6.18
N LEU A 282 -12.69 1.67 -5.70
CA LEU A 282 -13.65 0.92 -6.52
C LEU A 282 -14.30 1.91 -7.51
N ALA A 283 -13.74 2.02 -8.71
CA ALA A 283 -14.21 2.90 -9.77
C ALA A 283 -14.52 2.12 -11.06
N GLY A 284 -15.59 2.54 -11.76
CA GLY A 284 -16.02 1.97 -13.03
C GLY A 284 -16.80 0.66 -12.95
N ASP A 285 -17.31 0.20 -14.10
CA ASP A 285 -18.18 -0.99 -14.20
C ASP A 285 -17.44 -2.33 -14.21
N GLN A 286 -16.13 -2.30 -14.42
CA GLN A 286 -15.26 -3.47 -14.50
C GLN A 286 -14.02 -3.23 -13.63
N PHE A 287 -14.20 -3.12 -12.32
CA PHE A 287 -13.06 -3.04 -11.41
C PHE A 287 -12.23 -4.32 -11.49
N MET A 288 -10.98 -4.20 -11.97
CA MET A 288 -10.02 -5.28 -12.12
C MET A 288 -8.73 -4.90 -11.39
N LEU A 289 -8.34 -5.70 -10.39
CA LEU A 289 -6.99 -5.69 -9.87
C LEU A 289 -6.25 -6.86 -10.48
N GLU A 290 -5.42 -6.58 -11.48
CA GLU A 290 -4.48 -7.57 -12.01
C GLU A 290 -3.37 -7.87 -11.00
N LYS A 291 -2.70 -9.02 -11.16
CA LYS A 291 -1.51 -9.37 -10.38
C LYS A 291 -0.42 -8.34 -10.69
N ARG A 292 -0.03 -7.57 -9.67
CA ARG A 292 0.90 -6.45 -9.79
C ARG A 292 2.30 -6.93 -10.16
N ALA A 293 3.00 -6.13 -10.96
CA ALA A 293 4.42 -6.35 -11.21
C ALA A 293 5.20 -6.03 -9.93
N ILE A 294 6.10 -6.94 -9.52
CA ILE A 294 6.93 -6.74 -8.32
C ILE A 294 8.34 -6.35 -8.77
N LYS A 295 8.73 -5.10 -8.52
CA LYS A 295 10.11 -4.66 -8.64
C LYS A 295 10.86 -5.02 -7.36
N ARG A 296 11.97 -5.75 -7.52
CA ARG A 296 12.87 -6.11 -6.41
C ARG A 296 14.07 -5.17 -6.43
N LEU A 297 14.24 -4.39 -5.37
CA LEU A 297 15.37 -3.48 -5.16
C LEU A 297 16.56 -4.29 -4.66
N ARG A 298 17.52 -4.54 -5.54
CA ARG A 298 18.77 -5.22 -5.20
C ARG A 298 19.86 -4.19 -4.99
N VAL A 299 20.43 -4.14 -3.79
CA VAL A 299 21.62 -3.33 -3.49
C VAL A 299 22.86 -4.14 -3.83
N SER A 300 23.83 -3.47 -4.45
CA SER A 300 25.14 -4.04 -4.75
C SER A 300 26.22 -2.97 -4.54
N THR A 301 27.49 -3.35 -4.67
CA THR A 301 28.61 -2.39 -4.65
C THR A 301 28.48 -1.31 -5.73
N ALA A 302 27.85 -1.61 -6.86
CA ALA A 302 27.57 -0.63 -7.91
C ALA A 302 26.53 0.44 -7.51
N SER A 303 25.76 0.17 -6.45
CA SER A 303 24.78 1.10 -5.88
C SER A 303 25.44 2.20 -5.05
N GLN A 304 26.68 2.03 -4.59
CA GLN A 304 27.45 3.11 -3.98
C GLN A 304 28.26 3.84 -5.04
N LYS A 305 27.84 5.04 -5.43
CA LYS A 305 28.55 5.81 -6.46
C LYS A 305 29.89 6.34 -5.93
N LYS A 306 30.86 6.53 -6.83
CA LYS A 306 32.23 6.91 -6.48
C LYS A 306 32.29 8.15 -5.59
N ASP A 307 31.52 9.18 -5.90
CA ASP A 307 31.51 10.43 -5.13
C ASP A 307 30.91 10.23 -3.73
N ALA A 308 29.81 9.47 -3.63
CA ALA A 308 29.22 9.11 -2.33
C ALA A 308 30.16 8.22 -1.50
N ARG A 309 30.84 7.24 -2.12
CA ARG A 309 31.85 6.42 -1.44
C ARG A 309 32.99 7.29 -0.92
N ALA A 310 33.55 8.17 -1.76
CA ALA A 310 34.63 9.06 -1.37
C ALA A 310 34.21 10.01 -0.24
N PHE A 311 32.96 10.46 -0.23
CA PHE A 311 32.40 11.23 0.87
C PHE A 311 32.34 10.41 2.17
N PHE A 312 31.70 9.24 2.15
CA PHE A 312 31.57 8.43 3.38
C PHE A 312 32.91 7.92 3.91
N GLU A 313 33.86 7.52 3.07
CA GLU A 313 35.17 7.09 3.57
C GLU A 313 35.90 8.20 4.35
N ARG A 314 35.75 9.44 3.88
CA ARG A 314 36.36 10.62 4.50
C ARG A 314 35.67 11.04 5.79
N HIS A 315 34.34 10.98 5.80
CA HIS A 315 33.53 11.57 6.88
C HIS A 315 33.09 10.54 7.93
N SER A 316 33.13 9.25 7.63
CA SER A 316 32.96 8.20 8.63
C SER A 316 34.13 8.18 9.61
N ARG A 317 33.87 7.78 10.87
CA ARG A 317 34.86 7.76 11.99
C ARG A 317 35.14 9.12 12.63
N THR A 318 34.52 10.19 12.15
CA THR A 318 34.80 11.56 12.61
C THR A 318 33.76 12.11 13.60
N GLY A 319 32.62 11.42 13.75
CA GLY A 319 31.48 11.91 14.53
C GLY A 319 30.64 12.99 13.82
N GLN A 320 30.93 13.28 12.54
CA GLN A 320 30.20 14.28 11.74
C GLN A 320 28.82 13.80 11.29
N VAL A 321 28.62 12.49 11.13
CA VAL A 321 27.35 11.90 10.67
C VAL A 321 26.48 11.58 11.88
N ARG A 322 25.21 12.00 11.84
CA ARG A 322 24.22 11.73 12.88
C ARG A 322 22.90 11.26 12.28
N ILE A 323 22.08 10.61 13.10
CA ILE A 323 20.71 10.20 12.76
C ILE A 323 19.73 11.01 13.60
N GLN A 324 18.79 11.64 12.92
CA GLN A 324 17.60 12.24 13.49
C GLN A 324 16.46 11.23 13.40
N PRO A 325 16.10 10.58 14.52
CA PRO A 325 15.11 9.52 14.51
C PRO A 325 13.69 10.01 14.31
N TYR A 326 13.40 11.29 14.54
CA TYR A 326 12.05 11.84 14.53
C TYR A 326 11.88 12.86 13.40
N ALA A 327 10.76 12.79 12.68
CA ALA A 327 10.48 13.63 11.52
C ALA A 327 10.09 15.09 11.87
N ALA A 328 9.94 15.43 13.15
CA ALA A 328 9.38 16.70 13.61
C ALA A 328 10.29 17.94 13.42
N ASP A 329 11.59 17.75 13.15
CA ASP A 329 12.58 18.85 13.15
C ASP A 329 12.71 19.59 11.81
N GLY A 330 11.75 19.44 10.90
CA GLY A 330 11.75 20.14 9.61
C GLY A 330 12.82 19.65 8.63
N THR A 331 13.49 18.53 8.93
CA THR A 331 14.39 17.84 8.01
C THR A 331 13.63 16.85 7.16
N THR A 332 13.89 16.89 5.85
CA THR A 332 13.28 15.95 4.90
C THR A 332 13.94 14.58 4.96
N THR A 333 15.04 14.39 5.69
CA THR A 333 15.81 13.13 5.74
C THR A 333 16.26 12.82 7.17
N LEU A 334 16.42 11.53 7.47
CA LEU A 334 16.81 11.04 8.80
C LEU A 334 18.31 11.18 9.08
N VAL A 335 19.12 11.49 8.06
CA VAL A 335 20.57 11.65 8.20
C VAL A 335 20.90 13.13 8.29
N SER A 336 21.59 13.53 9.34
CA SER A 336 22.07 14.89 9.56
C SER A 336 23.59 14.94 9.67
N PHE A 337 24.14 16.14 9.47
CA PHE A 337 25.59 16.38 9.51
C PHE A 337 25.90 17.50 10.50
N ASP A 338 26.90 17.29 11.35
CA ASP A 338 27.48 18.36 12.15
C ASP A 338 28.32 19.27 11.24
N ILE A 339 27.73 20.39 10.83
CA ILE A 339 28.35 21.32 9.88
C ILE A 339 29.62 21.95 10.43
N ASP A 340 29.73 22.15 11.74
CA ASP A 340 30.92 22.74 12.34
C ASP A 340 32.11 21.80 12.28
N LEU A 341 31.88 20.51 12.58
CA LEU A 341 32.88 19.46 12.44
C LEU A 341 33.20 19.17 10.97
N LEU A 342 32.19 19.14 10.10
CA LEU A 342 32.35 18.92 8.67
C LEU A 342 33.22 20.02 8.03
N SER A 343 33.01 21.27 8.44
CA SER A 343 33.77 22.43 7.96
C SER A 343 35.20 22.51 8.51
N GLN A 344 35.53 21.74 9.56
CA GLN A 344 36.90 21.65 10.11
C GLN A 344 37.75 20.61 9.38
N GLU A 345 37.13 19.68 8.64
CA GLU A 345 37.84 18.71 7.84
C GLU A 345 38.58 19.41 6.69
N ALA A 346 39.87 19.07 6.51
CA ALA A 346 40.80 19.82 5.67
C ALA A 346 40.37 19.88 4.20
N GLU A 347 39.98 18.75 3.60
CA GLU A 347 39.62 18.72 2.18
C GLU A 347 38.26 19.40 1.92
N THR A 348 37.33 19.27 2.86
CA THR A 348 36.02 19.92 2.82
C THR A 348 36.14 21.43 2.95
N SER A 349 36.86 21.91 3.96
CA SER A 349 37.16 23.34 4.11
C SER A 349 37.84 23.88 2.85
N GLN A 350 38.81 23.16 2.28
CA GLN A 350 39.50 23.56 1.05
C GLN A 350 38.59 23.55 -0.18
N ALA A 351 37.62 22.62 -0.26
CA ALA A 351 36.61 22.62 -1.31
C ALA A 351 35.70 23.86 -1.21
N VAL A 352 35.22 24.20 -0.01
CA VAL A 352 34.39 25.39 0.24
C VAL A 352 35.18 26.68 0.01
N VAL A 353 36.43 26.77 0.47
CA VAL A 353 37.33 27.90 0.23
C VAL A 353 37.54 28.13 -1.27
N ARG A 354 37.69 27.05 -2.06
CA ARG A 354 37.77 27.15 -3.53
C ARG A 354 36.49 27.72 -4.14
N LEU A 355 35.32 27.34 -3.62
CA LEU A 355 34.04 27.89 -4.06
C LEU A 355 33.92 29.38 -3.72
N LEU A 356 34.23 29.77 -2.48
CA LEU A 356 34.21 31.17 -2.03
C LEU A 356 35.11 32.04 -2.93
N ARG A 357 36.37 31.64 -3.13
CA ARG A 357 37.31 32.40 -3.98
C ARG A 357 36.84 32.56 -5.43
N ARG A 358 36.10 31.57 -5.95
CA ARG A 358 35.73 31.52 -7.38
C ARG A 358 34.38 32.16 -7.67
N PHE A 359 33.44 32.09 -6.74
CA PHE A 359 32.03 32.37 -7.01
C PHE A 359 31.42 33.41 -6.09
N THR A 360 32.11 33.88 -5.05
CA THR A 360 31.65 35.01 -4.25
C THR A 360 31.59 36.26 -5.14
N PRO A 361 30.42 36.92 -5.27
CA PRO A 361 30.29 38.15 -6.04
C PRO A 361 31.17 39.28 -5.47
N SER A 362 31.66 40.15 -6.35
CA SER A 362 32.40 41.35 -5.97
C SER A 362 31.83 42.58 -6.68
N PRO A 363 31.44 43.66 -5.97
CA PRO A 363 31.49 43.81 -4.50
C PRO A 363 30.42 42.96 -3.78
N LEU A 364 30.73 42.44 -2.60
CA LEU A 364 29.79 41.64 -1.79
C LEU A 364 28.97 42.56 -0.87
N HIS A 365 27.65 42.55 -1.01
CA HIS A 365 26.77 43.43 -0.22
C HIS A 365 26.12 42.69 0.95
N VAL A 366 25.63 41.46 0.72
CA VAL A 366 24.86 40.70 1.70
C VAL A 366 25.28 39.24 1.69
N ILE A 367 25.40 38.65 2.88
CA ILE A 367 25.60 37.23 3.11
C ILE A 367 24.39 36.69 3.89
N VAL A 368 23.70 35.73 3.29
CA VAL A 368 22.61 34.99 3.93
C VAL A 368 23.15 33.64 4.38
N LEU A 369 23.13 33.41 5.69
CA LEU A 369 23.54 32.18 6.32
C LEU A 369 22.33 31.24 6.48
N VAL A 370 22.46 30.01 5.97
CA VAL A 370 21.41 28.98 6.05
C VAL A 370 22.01 27.72 6.66
N ASP A 371 21.51 27.27 7.81
CA ASP A 371 21.98 26.07 8.51
C ASP A 371 23.52 26.03 8.71
N ILE A 372 24.12 27.21 8.93
CA ILE A 372 25.55 27.41 9.23
C ILE A 372 25.71 28.55 10.22
N ARG A 373 26.55 28.35 11.24
CA ARG A 373 26.86 29.37 12.24
C ARG A 373 27.79 30.45 11.66
N GLU A 374 27.63 31.68 12.12
CA GLU A 374 28.41 32.83 11.64
C GLU A 374 29.92 32.68 11.91
N ASP A 375 30.29 32.10 13.07
CA ASP A 375 31.69 31.81 13.43
C ASP A 375 32.35 30.81 12.45
N THR A 376 31.60 29.80 12.01
CA THR A 376 32.06 28.83 11.02
C THR A 376 32.16 29.46 9.62
N ALA A 377 31.19 30.29 9.24
CA ALA A 377 31.29 31.06 8.00
C ALA A 377 32.51 32.00 8.00
N GLN A 378 32.73 32.75 9.08
CA GLN A 378 33.87 33.65 9.23
C GLN A 378 35.21 32.92 9.06
N ARG A 379 35.39 31.76 9.70
CA ARG A 379 36.61 30.94 9.55
C ARG A 379 36.85 30.52 8.10
N LEU A 380 35.80 30.13 7.37
CA LEU A 380 35.90 29.75 5.96
C LEU A 380 36.30 30.94 5.08
N PHE A 381 35.76 32.14 5.35
CA PHE A 381 36.13 33.37 4.66
C PHE A 381 37.56 33.80 4.97
N GLU A 382 38.01 33.66 6.21
CA GLU A 382 39.39 33.92 6.62
C GLU A 382 40.37 33.00 5.88
N GLN A 383 40.09 31.70 5.84
CA GLN A 383 40.88 30.74 5.05
C GLN A 383 40.85 31.05 3.54
N ALA A 384 39.75 31.62 3.05
CA ALA A 384 39.65 32.08 1.67
C ALA A 384 40.48 33.35 1.39
N GLY A 385 40.95 34.06 2.42
CA GLY A 385 41.61 35.36 2.30
C GLY A 385 40.63 36.50 2.03
N MET A 386 39.37 36.33 2.41
CA MET A 386 38.24 37.22 2.11
C MET A 386 37.57 37.77 3.38
N LEU A 387 38.32 37.90 4.47
CA LEU A 387 37.78 38.34 5.76
C LEU A 387 37.25 39.78 5.69
N GLN A 388 37.90 40.65 4.92
CA GLN A 388 37.47 42.04 4.75
C GLN A 388 36.12 42.13 4.04
N GLU A 389 35.89 41.33 3.01
CA GLU A 389 34.61 41.24 2.30
C GLU A 389 33.51 40.68 3.20
N PHE A 390 33.84 39.70 4.05
CA PHE A 390 32.91 39.16 5.05
C PHE A 390 32.51 40.20 6.11
N GLU A 391 33.46 41.01 6.57
CA GLU A 391 33.23 42.06 7.56
C GLU A 391 32.49 43.27 6.99
N ALA A 392 32.71 43.58 5.70
CA ALA A 392 32.05 44.69 5.01
C ALA A 392 30.61 44.36 4.60
N ALA A 393 30.27 43.09 4.37
CA ALA A 393 28.94 42.68 3.96
C ALA A 393 27.94 42.62 5.14
N VAL A 394 26.67 42.89 4.86
CA VAL A 394 25.58 42.66 5.82
C VAL A 394 25.35 41.16 5.96
N ARG A 395 25.50 40.62 7.18
CA ARG A 395 25.30 39.19 7.47
C ARG A 395 23.98 38.98 8.18
N ILE A 396 23.15 38.10 7.63
CA ILE A 396 21.84 37.79 8.19
C ILE A 396 21.58 36.29 8.16
N GLY A 397 20.78 35.81 9.12
CA GLY A 397 20.13 34.51 9.02
C GLY A 397 19.02 34.55 7.98
N TRP A 398 18.68 33.40 7.40
CA TRP A 398 17.61 33.31 6.40
C TRP A 398 16.24 33.75 6.95
N GLU A 399 16.01 33.64 8.26
CA GLU A 399 14.79 34.08 8.94
C GLU A 399 14.58 35.60 8.81
N GLN A 400 15.68 36.35 8.68
CA GLN A 400 15.70 37.82 8.57
C GLN A 400 15.65 38.29 7.10
N LEU A 401 15.62 37.36 6.13
CA LEU A 401 15.68 37.69 4.71
C LEU A 401 14.50 38.55 4.24
N GLN A 402 13.31 38.36 4.83
CA GLN A 402 12.13 39.15 4.46
C GLN A 402 12.26 40.62 4.86
N SER A 403 12.90 40.89 6.00
CA SER A 403 13.14 42.23 6.54
C SER A 403 14.29 42.98 5.87
N LEU A 404 15.09 42.31 5.04
CA LEU A 404 16.19 42.95 4.33
C LEU A 404 15.66 44.00 3.33
N ASP A 405 16.20 45.20 3.33
CA ASP A 405 15.85 46.21 2.32
C ASP A 405 16.40 45.83 0.94
N PRO A 406 15.67 46.07 -0.16
CA PRO A 406 16.17 45.79 -1.50
C PRO A 406 17.45 46.58 -1.81
N VAL A 407 18.46 45.89 -2.34
CA VAL A 407 19.72 46.48 -2.80
C VAL A 407 19.73 46.47 -4.32
N ASP A 408 19.58 47.63 -4.95
CA ASP A 408 19.59 47.75 -6.41
C ASP A 408 20.93 47.27 -6.99
N ARG A 409 20.87 46.38 -7.99
CA ARG A 409 22.03 45.66 -8.55
C ARG A 409 22.90 44.99 -7.48
N GLY A 410 22.27 44.59 -6.37
CA GLY A 410 22.92 43.97 -5.23
C GLY A 410 23.61 42.66 -5.62
N SER A 411 24.81 42.47 -5.08
CA SER A 411 25.59 41.26 -5.24
C SER A 411 25.58 40.51 -3.91
N MET A 412 24.89 39.38 -3.88
CA MET A 412 24.56 38.64 -2.65
C MET A 412 25.09 37.21 -2.69
N LEU A 413 25.43 36.69 -1.51
CA LEU A 413 25.83 35.30 -1.32
C LEU A 413 24.84 34.62 -0.37
N VAL A 414 24.36 33.45 -0.76
CA VAL A 414 23.68 32.50 0.13
C VAL A 414 24.67 31.38 0.44
N LEU A 415 25.15 31.33 1.69
CA LEU A 415 26.04 30.28 2.17
C LEU A 415 25.24 29.30 3.02
N THR A 416 25.16 28.05 2.56
CA THR A 416 24.40 26.98 3.23
C THR A 416 25.32 25.92 3.80
N GLY A 417 25.10 25.51 5.06
CA GLY A 417 25.77 24.35 5.64
C GLY A 417 25.30 23.06 4.98
N CYS A 418 24.11 22.59 5.37
CA CYS A 418 23.43 21.46 4.74
C CYS A 418 22.19 21.93 3.97
N LEU A 419 22.18 21.79 2.64
CA LEU A 419 20.99 22.06 1.84
C LEU A 419 20.15 20.77 1.77
N ASN A 420 19.18 20.64 2.67
CA ASN A 420 18.26 19.50 2.74
C ASN A 420 16.79 19.89 2.49
N ASP A 421 16.42 21.17 2.63
CA ASP A 421 15.08 21.69 2.37
C ASP A 421 15.04 22.48 1.05
N HIS A 422 14.63 21.78 -0.01
CA HIS A 422 14.51 22.37 -1.34
C HIS A 422 13.37 23.39 -1.42
N GLY A 423 12.31 23.23 -0.62
CA GLY A 423 11.19 24.17 -0.56
C GLY A 423 11.63 25.52 0.02
N ARG A 424 12.34 25.48 1.15
CA ARG A 424 12.95 26.67 1.78
C ARG A 424 13.90 27.37 0.83
N MET A 425 14.78 26.64 0.16
CA MET A 425 15.74 27.26 -0.76
C MET A 425 15.06 27.89 -1.99
N ARG A 426 13.97 27.31 -2.49
CA ARG A 426 13.14 27.94 -3.53
C ARG A 426 12.49 29.22 -3.03
N GLY A 427 12.01 29.25 -1.79
CA GLY A 427 11.46 30.45 -1.13
C GLY A 427 12.51 31.55 -0.96
N ILE A 428 13.73 31.18 -0.57
CA ILE A 428 14.87 32.10 -0.50
C ILE A 428 15.15 32.71 -1.88
N ASN A 429 15.24 31.89 -2.93
CA ASN A 429 15.47 32.40 -4.29
C ASN A 429 14.34 33.30 -4.81
N ALA A 430 13.08 32.96 -4.52
CA ALA A 430 11.95 33.82 -4.86
C ALA A 430 12.06 35.20 -4.18
N THR A 431 12.47 35.23 -2.91
CA THR A 431 12.68 36.47 -2.16
C THR A 431 13.88 37.26 -2.70
N MET A 432 14.99 36.58 -3.01
CA MET A 432 16.20 37.21 -3.54
C MET A 432 15.98 37.95 -4.86
N ARG A 433 15.09 37.46 -5.74
CA ARG A 433 14.73 38.15 -6.99
C ARG A 433 14.15 39.55 -6.78
N THR A 434 13.55 39.79 -5.61
CA THR A 434 13.00 41.08 -5.20
C THR A 434 14.00 41.90 -4.39
N LYS A 435 14.83 41.25 -3.58
CA LYS A 435 15.83 41.92 -2.73
C LYS A 435 17.11 42.31 -3.48
N ALA A 436 17.44 41.65 -4.57
CA ALA A 436 18.56 41.97 -5.46
C ALA A 436 18.05 42.23 -6.91
N PRO A 437 17.22 43.27 -7.14
CA PRO A 437 16.74 43.55 -8.49
C PRO A 437 17.91 43.86 -9.42
N GLN A 438 17.93 43.26 -10.62
CA GLN A 438 19.04 43.33 -11.58
C GLN A 438 20.42 42.94 -11.00
N GLY A 439 20.42 42.27 -9.84
CA GLY A 439 21.63 41.87 -9.12
C GLY A 439 22.11 40.47 -9.50
N ASN A 440 23.14 40.01 -8.81
CA ASN A 440 23.67 38.65 -8.94
C ASN A 440 23.65 37.95 -7.57
N VAL A 441 23.25 36.69 -7.57
CA VAL A 441 23.20 35.85 -6.37
C VAL A 441 24.02 34.60 -6.61
N ALA A 442 24.91 34.30 -5.67
CA ALA A 442 25.61 33.02 -5.62
C ALA A 442 25.02 32.16 -4.48
N TYR A 443 24.67 30.92 -4.79
CA TYR A 443 24.26 29.89 -3.85
C TYR A 443 25.41 28.90 -3.69
N LEU A 444 26.07 28.94 -2.54
CA LEU A 444 27.16 28.03 -2.20
C LEU A 444 26.73 27.15 -1.03
N SER A 445 26.90 25.84 -1.16
CA SER A 445 26.65 24.90 -0.07
C SER A 445 27.87 24.05 0.26
N ILE A 446 28.02 23.69 1.54
CA ILE A 446 29.01 22.70 1.96
C ILE A 446 28.56 21.32 1.51
N ILE A 447 27.33 20.95 1.82
CA ILE A 447 26.71 19.72 1.32
C ILE A 447 25.30 19.99 0.83
N THR A 448 24.95 19.41 -0.31
CA THR A 448 23.58 19.42 -0.85
C THR A 448 23.03 18.01 -0.90
N LEU A 449 21.86 17.82 -0.29
CA LEU A 449 21.14 16.55 -0.28
C LEU A 449 20.06 16.55 -1.35
N ALA A 450 19.82 15.40 -1.96
CA ALA A 450 18.71 15.20 -2.90
C ALA A 450 18.17 13.77 -2.81
N ASP A 451 16.86 13.58 -3.04
CA ASP A 451 16.27 12.24 -3.07
C ASP A 451 16.44 11.51 -4.40
N SER A 452 16.79 12.24 -5.46
CA SER A 452 16.98 11.71 -6.80
C SER A 452 17.85 12.64 -7.66
N PRO A 453 18.46 12.11 -8.74
CA PRO A 453 19.18 12.93 -9.73
C PRO A 453 18.32 14.01 -10.36
N ARG A 454 17.04 13.70 -10.62
CA ARG A 454 16.05 14.64 -11.16
C ARG A 454 15.78 15.79 -10.20
N ASN A 455 15.51 15.47 -8.92
CA ASN A 455 15.24 16.47 -7.89
C ASN A 455 16.42 17.45 -7.71
N LEU A 456 17.66 16.96 -7.73
CA LEU A 456 18.85 17.83 -7.71
C LEU A 456 18.94 18.72 -8.96
N GLY A 457 18.67 18.15 -10.14
CA GLY A 457 18.64 18.89 -11.41
C GLY A 457 17.61 20.02 -11.41
N ASP A 458 16.40 19.72 -10.94
CA ASP A 458 15.30 20.69 -10.82
C ASP A 458 15.62 21.80 -9.80
N LEU A 459 16.22 21.46 -8.66
CA LEU A 459 16.68 22.45 -7.68
C LEU A 459 17.70 23.41 -8.31
N ARG A 460 18.76 22.87 -8.92
CA ARG A 460 19.83 23.67 -9.53
C ARG A 460 19.30 24.57 -10.63
N MET A 461 18.45 24.03 -11.49
CA MET A 461 17.77 24.81 -12.52
C MET A 461 17.01 25.96 -11.87
N PHE A 462 16.14 25.69 -10.90
CA PHE A 462 15.35 26.73 -10.24
C PHE A 462 16.20 27.82 -9.60
N LEU A 463 17.26 27.45 -8.87
CA LEU A 463 18.14 28.40 -8.17
C LEU A 463 18.99 29.24 -9.14
N SER A 464 19.29 28.73 -10.34
CA SER A 464 20.00 29.49 -11.37
C SER A 464 19.15 30.55 -12.08
N TYR A 465 17.80 30.47 -11.97
CA TYR A 465 16.89 31.45 -12.58
C TYR A 465 16.83 32.77 -11.80
N GLY A 466 17.21 33.85 -12.47
CA GLY A 466 17.01 35.24 -12.05
C GLY A 466 16.27 36.06 -13.12
N GLN A 467 16.39 37.39 -13.07
CA GLN A 467 15.69 38.31 -13.99
C GLN A 467 16.15 38.18 -15.46
N HIS A 468 17.35 37.65 -15.71
CA HIS A 468 17.92 37.47 -17.05
C HIS A 468 17.87 36.02 -17.56
N GLY A 469 17.12 35.14 -16.89
CA GLY A 469 16.94 33.75 -17.29
C GLY A 469 17.74 32.75 -16.45
N GLY A 470 17.86 31.52 -16.96
CA GLY A 470 18.34 30.33 -16.23
C GLY A 470 19.85 30.27 -15.95
N GLU A 471 20.62 31.27 -16.36
CA GLU A 471 22.07 31.38 -16.07
C GLU A 471 22.40 32.66 -15.29
N THR A 472 21.40 33.32 -14.72
CA THR A 472 21.60 34.60 -14.00
C THR A 472 22.38 34.38 -12.71
N PHE A 473 22.06 33.32 -11.97
CA PHE A 473 22.61 33.03 -10.65
C PHE A 473 23.51 31.80 -10.66
N ILE A 474 24.48 31.78 -9.75
CA ILE A 474 25.45 30.69 -9.63
C ILE A 474 25.00 29.74 -8.53
N VAL A 475 25.05 28.43 -8.78
CA VAL A 475 24.69 27.40 -7.79
C VAL A 475 25.79 26.35 -7.75
N ARG A 476 26.50 26.22 -6.63
CA ARG A 476 27.60 25.27 -6.47
C ARG A 476 27.61 24.66 -5.06
N SER A 477 28.07 23.42 -4.99
CA SER A 477 28.11 22.62 -3.76
C SER A 477 29.50 22.00 -3.64
N ALA A 478 30.06 21.93 -2.44
CA ALA A 478 31.32 21.22 -2.22
C ALA A 478 31.10 19.70 -2.35
N TYR A 479 29.96 19.21 -1.85
CA TYR A 479 29.48 17.85 -2.05
C TYR A 479 28.00 17.81 -2.41
N ASP A 480 27.63 16.83 -3.23
CA ASP A 480 26.24 16.41 -3.42
C ASP A 480 26.10 14.96 -2.95
N LEU A 481 25.07 14.69 -2.15
CA LEU A 481 24.80 13.36 -1.63
C LEU A 481 23.33 12.99 -1.84
N MET A 482 23.10 11.75 -2.28
CA MET A 482 21.75 11.27 -2.50
C MET A 482 21.24 10.60 -1.22
N LEU A 483 20.22 11.17 -0.60
CA LEU A 483 19.59 10.66 0.61
C LEU A 483 18.07 10.78 0.45
N PRO A 484 17.31 9.75 0.84
CA PRO A 484 15.89 9.71 0.59
C PRO A 484 15.17 10.74 1.45
N TRP A 485 14.13 11.34 0.87
CA TRP A 485 13.15 12.06 1.66
C TRP A 485 12.29 11.09 2.47
N HIS A 486 12.04 11.42 3.72
CA HIS A 486 11.08 10.73 4.56
C HIS A 486 9.67 10.99 4.02
N ARG A 487 8.92 9.91 3.82
CA ARG A 487 7.59 9.92 3.17
C ARG A 487 6.54 9.17 3.97
N GLU A 488 6.93 8.51 5.05
CA GLU A 488 6.03 7.75 5.90
C GLU A 488 5.46 8.66 6.99
N PRO A 489 4.28 8.36 7.56
CA PRO A 489 3.77 9.11 8.71
C PRO A 489 4.64 8.96 9.97
N LEU A 490 5.27 7.79 10.12
CA LEU A 490 6.10 7.41 11.26
C LEU A 490 7.45 6.89 10.76
N THR A 491 8.52 7.29 11.43
CA THR A 491 9.84 6.67 11.25
C THR A 491 9.90 5.28 11.89
N ALA A 492 11.01 4.57 11.69
CA ALA A 492 11.25 3.29 12.36
C ALA A 492 11.39 3.44 13.88
N TRP A 493 11.78 4.62 14.37
CA TRP A 493 11.91 4.91 15.80
C TRP A 493 10.60 5.39 16.40
N ASP A 494 9.80 6.17 15.67
CA ASP A 494 8.43 6.50 16.08
C ASP A 494 7.61 5.23 16.30
N ALA A 495 7.66 4.30 15.35
CA ALA A 495 6.97 3.02 15.44
C ALA A 495 7.46 2.16 16.63
N GLU A 496 8.76 2.21 16.94
CA GLU A 496 9.35 1.55 18.12
C GLU A 496 8.81 2.18 19.41
N VAL A 497 8.81 3.51 19.53
CA VAL A 497 8.27 4.22 20.70
C VAL A 497 6.79 3.89 20.91
N GLU A 498 5.97 3.96 19.85
CA GLU A 498 4.55 3.61 19.93
C GLU A 498 4.33 2.14 20.32
N LEU A 499 5.16 1.21 19.83
CA LEU A 499 5.10 -0.19 20.24
C LEU A 499 5.43 -0.34 21.72
N LEU A 500 6.54 0.23 22.19
CA LEU A 500 6.98 0.09 23.59
C LEU A 500 6.00 0.74 24.56
N GLN A 501 5.40 1.88 24.19
CA GLN A 501 4.34 2.53 24.97
C GLN A 501 3.08 1.65 25.06
N ARG A 502 2.69 0.98 23.96
CA ARG A 502 1.57 0.01 23.97
C ARG A 502 1.89 -1.22 24.82
N ILE A 503 3.13 -1.71 24.80
CA ILE A 503 3.52 -2.82 25.69
C ILE A 503 3.41 -2.36 27.13
N ALA A 504 3.93 -1.18 27.48
CA ALA A 504 3.86 -0.61 28.83
C ALA A 504 2.42 -0.38 29.34
N SER A 505 1.46 -0.11 28.45
CA SER A 505 0.05 0.03 28.84
C SER A 505 -0.63 -1.30 29.12
N ASP A 506 -0.20 -2.35 28.42
CA ASP A 506 -0.81 -3.68 28.49
C ASP A 506 -0.13 -4.57 29.56
N ASP A 507 1.18 -4.42 29.77
CA ASP A 507 2.02 -5.24 30.62
C ASP A 507 3.27 -4.46 31.12
N THR A 508 4.01 -5.02 32.08
CA THR A 508 5.28 -4.44 32.56
C THR A 508 6.38 -4.65 31.51
N LEU A 509 7.04 -3.57 31.09
CA LEU A 509 8.21 -3.67 30.21
C LEU A 509 9.35 -4.41 30.90
N ALA A 510 10.00 -5.31 30.17
CA ALA A 510 11.29 -5.84 30.59
C ALA A 510 12.31 -4.67 30.79
N PRO A 511 13.24 -4.76 31.75
CA PRO A 511 14.16 -3.66 32.09
C PRO A 511 14.94 -3.11 30.89
N GLU A 512 15.33 -3.98 29.95
CA GLU A 512 16.02 -3.59 28.72
C GLU A 512 15.14 -2.73 27.80
N LEU A 513 13.85 -3.05 27.69
CA LEU A 513 12.89 -2.28 26.89
C LEU A 513 12.53 -0.96 27.56
N GLU A 514 12.44 -0.93 28.89
CA GLU A 514 12.21 0.30 29.66
C GLU A 514 13.39 1.27 29.49
N ALA A 515 14.63 0.77 29.63
CA ALA A 515 15.84 1.55 29.38
C ALA A 515 15.91 2.05 27.93
N ARG A 516 15.51 1.20 26.96
CA ARG A 516 15.43 1.57 25.55
C ARG A 516 14.41 2.67 25.30
N LEU A 517 13.21 2.59 25.87
CA LEU A 517 12.18 3.61 25.74
C LEU A 517 12.64 4.95 26.31
N ALA A 518 13.22 4.95 27.51
CA ALA A 518 13.78 6.16 28.13
C ALA A 518 14.86 6.80 27.23
N ARG A 519 15.71 5.97 26.62
CA ARG A 519 16.72 6.43 25.67
C ARG A 519 16.13 7.03 24.40
N LEU A 520 15.15 6.37 23.79
CA LEU A 520 14.48 6.89 22.60
C LEU A 520 13.84 8.25 22.87
N VAL A 521 13.13 8.41 23.99
CA VAL A 521 12.45 9.67 24.35
C VAL A 521 13.44 10.83 24.57
N SER A 522 14.68 10.54 24.99
CA SER A 522 15.74 11.53 25.17
C SER A 522 16.61 11.74 23.93
N MET A 523 16.46 10.88 22.91
CA MET A 523 17.24 10.92 21.69
C MET A 523 16.80 12.09 20.80
N SER A 524 17.75 12.87 20.29
CA SER A 524 17.47 13.96 19.34
C SER A 524 18.26 13.81 18.06
N SER A 525 19.60 13.74 18.17
CA SER A 525 20.48 13.52 17.04
C SER A 525 21.72 12.75 17.51
N GLU A 526 21.78 11.46 17.21
CA GLU A 526 22.80 10.57 17.78
C GLU A 526 23.71 9.95 16.74
N SER A 527 24.88 9.48 17.20
CA SER A 527 25.85 8.73 16.37
C SER A 527 26.00 7.26 16.77
N ARG A 528 25.68 6.91 18.03
CA ARG A 528 25.89 5.58 18.62
C ARG A 528 24.64 5.12 19.38
N GLU A 529 24.54 3.81 19.61
CA GLU A 529 23.44 3.17 20.36
C GLU A 529 22.04 3.49 19.78
N ILE A 530 21.98 3.64 18.46
CA ILE A 530 20.78 3.95 17.66
C ILE A 530 19.97 2.67 17.40
N LEU A 531 20.67 1.54 17.24
CA LEU A 531 20.11 0.20 16.99
C LEU A 531 19.99 -0.60 18.28
N LEU A 532 19.14 -1.62 18.29
CA LEU A 532 19.08 -2.59 19.39
C LEU A 532 20.37 -3.42 19.46
N PRO A 533 20.88 -3.70 20.68
CA PRO A 533 22.09 -4.51 20.85
C PRO A 533 21.81 -5.98 20.53
N GLY A 534 22.83 -6.69 20.05
CA GLY A 534 22.82 -8.14 19.90
C GLY A 534 23.18 -8.87 21.20
N SER A 535 23.44 -10.17 21.12
CA SER A 535 23.83 -10.98 22.29
C SER A 535 25.18 -10.57 22.89
N ASN A 536 26.03 -9.94 22.08
CA ASN A 536 27.39 -9.54 22.44
C ASN A 536 27.53 -8.01 22.67
N GLY A 537 26.41 -7.30 22.82
CA GLY A 537 26.38 -5.84 22.96
C GLY A 537 26.07 -5.11 21.65
N ASP A 538 26.55 -3.88 21.53
CA ASP A 538 26.22 -3.01 20.40
C ASP A 538 26.61 -3.61 19.05
N LEU A 539 25.74 -3.43 18.06
CA LEU A 539 26.03 -3.81 16.69
C LEU A 539 27.18 -2.97 16.16
N ALA A 540 28.20 -3.67 15.67
CA ALA A 540 29.39 -3.11 15.05
C ALA A 540 29.64 -3.81 13.70
N ILE A 541 30.43 -3.13 12.88
CA ILE A 541 30.81 -3.55 11.54
C ILE A 541 31.90 -4.64 11.64
N ALA A 542 31.85 -5.66 10.79
CA ALA A 542 32.86 -6.70 10.68
C ALA A 542 34.07 -6.24 9.86
N ALA A 543 35.20 -6.94 9.98
CA ALA A 543 36.45 -6.59 9.30
C ALA A 543 36.37 -6.73 7.76
N ASP A 544 35.39 -7.45 7.24
CA ASP A 544 35.14 -7.67 5.80
C ASP A 544 34.01 -6.79 5.24
N PHE A 545 33.60 -5.75 5.96
CA PHE A 545 32.56 -4.83 5.51
C PHE A 545 32.94 -4.13 4.18
N VAL A 546 32.01 -4.11 3.23
CA VAL A 546 32.35 -3.78 1.82
C VAL A 546 32.13 -2.31 1.44
N TYR A 547 31.29 -1.60 2.18
CA TYR A 547 30.86 -0.23 1.81
C TYR A 547 31.69 0.88 2.50
N LEU A 548 32.58 0.51 3.41
CA LEU A 548 33.56 1.37 4.07
C LEU A 548 34.88 0.60 4.25
N ASP A 549 36.00 1.31 4.28
CA ASP A 549 37.32 0.74 4.54
C ASP A 549 37.45 0.32 6.01
N THR A 550 37.69 -0.96 6.24
CA THR A 550 37.81 -1.54 7.58
C THR A 550 39.25 -1.59 8.09
N ASP A 551 40.24 -1.37 7.22
CA ASP A 551 41.66 -1.36 7.61
C ASP A 551 42.02 -0.09 8.40
N VAL A 552 41.21 0.96 8.28
CA VAL A 552 41.42 2.26 8.92
C VAL A 552 40.46 2.46 10.09
N ASN A 553 41.00 2.46 11.31
CA ASN A 553 40.33 2.84 12.56
C ASN A 553 38.89 2.29 12.69
N LEU A 554 38.75 0.97 12.51
CA LEU A 554 37.48 0.23 12.54
C LEU A 554 36.58 0.59 13.72
N ALA A 555 37.15 0.70 14.93
CA ALA A 555 36.41 0.96 16.17
C ALA A 555 35.77 2.35 16.25
N ALA A 556 36.18 3.28 15.38
CA ALA A 556 35.61 4.62 15.32
C ALA A 556 34.38 4.71 14.40
N ILE A 557 34.13 3.70 13.54
CA ILE A 557 32.96 3.69 12.66
C ILE A 557 31.70 3.53 13.52
N SER A 558 30.81 4.52 13.41
CA SER A 558 29.61 4.62 14.23
C SER A 558 28.40 3.95 13.57
N GLN A 559 27.33 3.71 14.33
CA GLN A 559 26.07 3.19 13.76
C GLN A 559 25.44 4.20 12.79
N ALA A 560 25.57 5.50 13.08
CA ALA A 560 25.13 6.57 12.17
C ALA A 560 25.85 6.54 10.82
N ASP A 561 27.16 6.25 10.81
CA ASP A 561 27.93 6.11 9.57
C ASP A 561 27.34 5.01 8.67
N VAL A 562 27.07 3.83 9.25
CA VAL A 562 26.51 2.69 8.53
C VAL A 562 25.09 2.97 8.06
N LEU A 563 24.25 3.57 8.91
CA LEU A 563 22.88 3.97 8.56
C LEU A 563 22.86 5.00 7.41
N ALA A 564 23.77 5.96 7.40
CA ALA A 564 23.87 6.96 6.33
C ALA A 564 24.31 6.34 5.01
N VAL A 565 25.29 5.42 5.03
CA VAL A 565 25.68 4.64 3.85
C VAL A 565 24.50 3.84 3.31
N VAL A 566 23.78 3.12 4.17
CA VAL A 566 22.59 2.33 3.78
C VAL A 566 21.48 3.22 3.22
N SER A 567 21.25 4.38 3.83
CA SER A 567 20.29 5.39 3.35
C SER A 567 20.62 5.82 1.91
N ASN A 568 21.89 6.10 1.62
CA ASN A 568 22.36 6.44 0.28
C ASN A 568 22.21 5.28 -0.72
N LEU A 569 22.53 4.06 -0.30
CA LEU A 569 22.37 2.86 -1.13
C LEU A 569 20.89 2.67 -1.54
N LEU A 570 19.97 2.77 -0.59
CA LEU A 570 18.53 2.65 -0.84
C LEU A 570 18.03 3.75 -1.78
N ALA A 571 18.42 5.00 -1.55
CA ALA A 571 18.07 6.11 -2.46
C ALA A 571 18.59 5.87 -3.89
N THR A 572 19.78 5.28 -4.02
CA THR A 572 20.40 4.98 -5.32
C THR A 572 19.68 3.86 -6.07
N VAL A 573 19.35 2.76 -5.39
CA VAL A 573 18.63 1.64 -6.02
C VAL A 573 17.20 2.02 -6.40
N ARG A 574 16.54 2.88 -5.60
CA ARG A 574 15.23 3.47 -5.96
C ARG A 574 15.31 4.27 -7.26
N CYS A 575 16.45 4.89 -7.55
CA CYS A 575 16.72 5.60 -8.80
C CYS A 575 17.40 4.72 -9.87
N ASN A 576 17.23 3.39 -9.81
CA ASN A 576 17.82 2.43 -10.75
C ASN A 576 19.34 2.59 -10.91
N ASP A 577 20.04 2.84 -9.80
CA ASP A 577 21.48 3.07 -9.74
C ASP A 577 21.98 4.22 -10.62
N VAL A 578 21.15 5.25 -10.86
CA VAL A 578 21.58 6.48 -11.55
C VAL A 578 22.33 7.40 -10.57
N ALA A 579 23.49 7.91 -11.00
CA ALA A 579 24.30 8.83 -10.20
C ALA A 579 23.73 10.26 -10.21
N LEU A 580 24.08 11.06 -9.19
CA LEU A 580 23.76 12.48 -9.18
C LEU A 580 24.50 13.22 -10.31
N PRO A 581 23.86 14.20 -10.97
CA PRO A 581 24.50 14.95 -12.04
C PRO A 581 25.61 15.86 -11.51
N ALA A 582 26.76 15.91 -12.20
CA ALA A 582 27.86 16.79 -11.83
C ALA A 582 27.64 18.28 -12.17
N ALA A 583 26.63 18.61 -13.01
CA ALA A 583 26.33 19.98 -13.48
C ALA A 583 24.83 20.14 -13.84
N HIS A 584 24.44 21.29 -14.44
CA HIS A 584 23.10 21.57 -14.99
C HIS A 584 22.75 20.70 -16.22
N VAL A 585 23.07 19.41 -16.17
CA VAL A 585 22.86 18.46 -17.25
C VAL A 585 21.65 17.62 -16.89
N LYS A 586 20.67 17.54 -17.79
CA LYS A 586 19.57 16.60 -17.64
C LYS A 586 20.15 15.18 -17.55
N PRO A 587 19.78 14.37 -16.55
CA PRO A 587 20.26 13.00 -16.45
C PRO A 587 19.96 12.24 -17.75
N ALA A 588 20.92 11.47 -18.24
CA ALA A 588 20.75 10.63 -19.41
C ALA A 588 20.03 9.34 -19.01
N GLY A 589 18.84 9.10 -19.55
CA GLY A 589 18.04 7.90 -19.28
C GLY A 589 16.58 8.21 -18.96
N GLU A 590 15.78 7.16 -18.77
CA GLU A 590 14.43 7.30 -18.22
C GLU A 590 14.50 7.75 -16.77
N ASP A 591 13.63 8.68 -16.43
CA ASP A 591 13.50 9.24 -15.09
C ASP A 591 12.72 8.26 -14.21
N ILE A 592 13.42 7.27 -13.67
CA ILE A 592 12.84 6.19 -12.89
C ILE A 592 13.12 6.47 -11.41
N GLN A 593 12.05 6.68 -10.65
CA GLN A 593 12.06 6.57 -9.19
C GLN A 593 11.04 5.48 -8.79
N TRP A 594 11.55 4.30 -8.41
CA TRP A 594 10.72 3.19 -7.98
C TRP A 594 9.98 3.54 -6.70
N ASN A 595 8.66 3.57 -6.77
CA ASN A 595 7.76 3.78 -5.64
C ASN A 595 6.59 2.80 -5.73
N GLN A 596 5.93 2.57 -4.61
CA GLN A 596 4.73 1.75 -4.52
C GLN A 596 3.56 2.42 -5.25
N THR A 597 2.82 1.64 -6.05
CA THR A 597 1.67 2.10 -6.83
C THR A 597 0.55 1.05 -6.86
N LEU A 598 -0.62 1.44 -7.37
CA LEU A 598 -1.73 0.52 -7.61
C LEU A 598 -1.43 -0.61 -8.61
N TYR A 599 -0.41 -0.44 -9.46
CA TYR A 599 -0.11 -1.36 -10.56
C TYR A 599 1.24 -2.07 -10.41
N GLY A 600 2.12 -1.53 -9.56
CA GLY A 600 3.45 -2.06 -9.31
C GLY A 600 3.84 -1.94 -7.85
N GLN A 601 4.41 -3.01 -7.32
CA GLN A 601 4.91 -3.10 -5.95
C GLN A 601 6.44 -3.08 -5.96
N VAL A 602 7.03 -2.50 -4.92
CA VAL A 602 8.48 -2.36 -4.77
C VAL A 602 8.88 -3.03 -3.46
N LEU A 603 9.66 -4.11 -3.55
CA LEU A 603 10.19 -4.82 -2.39
C LEU A 603 11.70 -4.70 -2.35
N LEU A 604 12.26 -4.62 -1.15
CA LEU A 604 13.67 -4.89 -0.96
C LEU A 604 13.94 -6.36 -1.33
N SER A 605 14.92 -6.60 -2.17
CA SER A 605 15.28 -7.97 -2.51
C SER A 605 15.78 -8.70 -1.25
N PRO A 606 15.40 -9.95 -0.98
CA PRO A 606 16.02 -10.72 0.11
C PRO A 606 17.52 -10.82 -0.08
N ALA A 607 18.01 -10.86 -1.35
CA ALA A 607 19.42 -10.72 -1.70
C ALA A 607 20.13 -9.47 -1.10
N THR A 608 19.39 -8.42 -0.77
CA THR A 608 19.91 -7.21 -0.11
C THR A 608 20.01 -7.41 1.40
N LEU A 609 19.01 -8.06 2.00
CA LEU A 609 18.98 -8.41 3.43
C LEU A 609 19.91 -9.61 3.75
N CYS A 610 20.16 -10.44 2.75
CA CYS A 610 20.93 -11.66 2.78
C CYS A 610 21.39 -11.95 1.35
N ALA A 611 22.62 -11.57 0.99
CA ALA A 611 23.20 -11.88 -0.31
C ALA A 611 23.19 -13.39 -0.55
N ARG A 612 22.10 -13.85 -1.19
CA ARG A 612 21.66 -15.21 -1.48
C ARG A 612 22.68 -16.31 -1.14
N ASN A 613 22.34 -17.10 -0.13
CA ASN A 613 22.99 -18.35 0.25
C ASN A 613 24.43 -18.18 0.77
N MET A 614 24.54 -17.84 2.06
CA MET A 614 25.76 -17.90 2.90
C MET A 614 27.09 -17.62 2.19
N ARG A 615 27.71 -16.46 2.47
CA ARG A 615 29.12 -16.36 2.94
C ARG A 615 29.71 -14.94 2.96
N ASP A 616 29.17 -13.99 2.21
CA ASP A 616 29.95 -12.77 1.91
C ASP A 616 29.54 -11.50 2.69
N TYR A 617 28.40 -11.48 3.39
CA TYR A 617 27.95 -10.34 4.20
C TYR A 617 27.29 -10.81 5.50
N ASN A 618 28.11 -11.02 6.53
CA ASN A 618 27.66 -11.51 7.85
C ASN A 618 27.38 -10.37 8.86
N ASP A 619 27.31 -9.13 8.38
CA ASP A 619 27.14 -7.95 9.21
C ASP A 619 25.71 -7.81 9.75
N SER A 620 25.54 -8.11 11.03
CA SER A 620 24.28 -7.87 11.73
C SER A 620 23.86 -6.39 11.71
N ILE A 621 24.85 -5.47 11.80
CA ILE A 621 24.60 -4.03 11.69
C ILE A 621 24.06 -3.62 10.32
N LEU A 622 24.50 -4.25 9.23
CA LEU A 622 24.01 -3.95 7.89
C LEU A 622 22.54 -4.37 7.74
N ARG A 623 22.18 -5.56 8.26
CA ARG A 623 20.79 -6.05 8.27
C ARG A 623 19.89 -5.11 9.08
N ALA A 624 20.31 -4.76 10.29
CA ALA A 624 19.64 -3.79 11.15
C ALA A 624 19.45 -2.43 10.46
N ALA A 625 20.49 -1.92 9.81
CA ALA A 625 20.43 -0.65 9.10
C ALA A 625 19.45 -0.69 7.92
N PHE A 626 19.38 -1.78 7.15
CA PHE A 626 18.37 -1.93 6.10
C PHE A 626 16.95 -1.96 6.66
N LEU A 627 16.72 -2.67 7.77
CA LEU A 627 15.40 -2.74 8.41
C LEU A 627 14.91 -1.37 8.90
N ARG A 628 15.82 -0.53 9.41
CA ARG A 628 15.49 0.83 9.86
C ARG A 628 15.32 1.84 8.74
N MET A 629 16.16 1.78 7.70
CA MET A 629 16.20 2.80 6.64
C MET A 629 15.30 2.50 5.43
N ALA A 630 14.85 1.26 5.27
CA ALA A 630 13.86 0.90 4.25
C ALA A 630 12.48 1.43 4.63
N PHE A 631 11.67 1.77 3.63
CA PHE A 631 10.26 2.08 3.86
C PHE A 631 9.52 0.78 4.24
N ALA A 632 8.53 0.87 5.11
CA ALA A 632 7.71 -0.28 5.55
C ALA A 632 7.11 -1.03 4.36
N GLN A 633 6.68 -0.30 3.33
CA GLN A 633 6.14 -0.92 2.11
C GLN A 633 7.19 -1.71 1.30
N GLU A 634 8.49 -1.43 1.47
CA GLU A 634 9.58 -2.20 0.86
C GLU A 634 9.89 -3.49 1.64
N LEU A 635 9.41 -3.59 2.89
CA LEU A 635 9.56 -4.72 3.79
C LEU A 635 8.26 -5.55 3.92
N ASP A 636 7.25 -5.25 3.10
CA ASP A 636 5.99 -5.98 3.03
C ASP A 636 6.12 -7.25 2.18
N PHE A 637 6.84 -8.25 2.70
CA PHE A 637 7.03 -9.53 2.00
C PHE A 637 5.77 -10.39 1.92
N SER A 638 4.68 -9.98 2.58
CA SER A 638 3.40 -10.69 2.52
C SER A 638 2.78 -10.78 1.12
N ILE A 639 3.25 -9.95 0.17
CA ILE A 639 2.76 -9.90 -1.21
C ILE A 639 3.35 -10.99 -2.14
N ASP A 640 4.45 -11.63 -1.76
CA ASP A 640 5.13 -12.67 -2.55
C ASP A 640 5.59 -13.80 -1.63
N GLU A 641 4.90 -14.93 -1.72
CA GLU A 641 5.17 -16.12 -0.90
C GLU A 641 6.63 -16.57 -1.00
N HIS A 642 7.22 -16.56 -2.20
CA HIS A 642 8.59 -17.04 -2.39
C HIS A 642 9.61 -16.11 -1.72
N ILE A 643 9.43 -14.80 -1.86
CA ILE A 643 10.27 -13.80 -1.18
C ILE A 643 10.09 -13.90 0.34
N SER A 644 8.84 -14.01 0.80
CA SER A 644 8.56 -14.20 2.22
C SER A 644 9.23 -15.43 2.79
N ARG A 645 9.34 -16.52 2.00
CA ARG A 645 10.07 -17.72 2.42
C ARG A 645 11.55 -17.44 2.57
N GLU A 646 12.18 -16.78 1.58
CA GLU A 646 13.60 -16.41 1.66
C GLU A 646 13.89 -15.56 2.91
N VAL A 647 13.00 -14.62 3.26
CA VAL A 647 13.14 -13.79 4.47
C VAL A 647 12.92 -14.59 5.75
N LEU A 648 11.90 -15.47 5.79
CA LEU A 648 11.66 -16.37 6.92
C LEU A 648 12.91 -17.21 7.22
N ASP A 649 13.53 -17.80 6.20
CA ASP A 649 14.72 -18.65 6.38
C ASP A 649 15.90 -17.86 6.99
N VAL A 650 16.02 -16.55 6.69
CA VAL A 650 17.02 -15.67 7.32
C VAL A 650 16.71 -15.45 8.80
N VAL A 651 15.46 -15.12 9.15
CA VAL A 651 15.06 -14.89 10.55
C VAL A 651 15.22 -16.16 11.38
N LEU A 652 14.85 -17.32 10.84
CA LEU A 652 15.04 -18.61 11.50
C LEU A 652 16.52 -18.92 11.72
N ALA A 653 17.41 -18.55 10.79
CA ALA A 653 18.85 -18.70 10.96
C ALA A 653 19.41 -17.80 12.07
N GLU A 654 18.94 -16.55 12.17
CA GLU A 654 19.29 -15.65 13.29
C GLU A 654 18.81 -16.22 14.63
N LEU A 655 17.56 -16.70 14.68
CA LEU A 655 16.96 -17.30 15.86
C LEU A 655 17.73 -18.55 16.33
N ALA A 656 18.07 -19.45 15.41
CA ALA A 656 18.86 -20.65 15.72
C ALA A 656 20.30 -20.30 16.15
N GLY A 657 20.85 -19.18 15.67
CA GLY A 657 22.18 -18.70 16.04
C GLY A 657 22.24 -18.04 17.42
N TRP A 658 21.12 -17.51 17.92
CA TRP A 658 21.05 -16.71 19.15
C TRP A 658 21.67 -17.40 20.39
N PRO A 659 21.36 -18.67 20.71
CA PRO A 659 21.91 -19.33 21.90
C PRO A 659 23.45 -19.50 21.84
N SER A 660 24.03 -19.46 20.64
CA SER A 660 25.48 -19.59 20.43
C SER A 660 26.21 -18.24 20.35
N GLY A 661 25.57 -17.14 20.75
CA GLY A 661 26.13 -15.79 20.65
C GLY A 661 26.27 -15.28 19.21
N ARG A 662 25.54 -15.91 18.27
CA ARG A 662 25.36 -15.45 16.89
C ARG A 662 23.96 -14.84 16.76
N GLY A 663 23.56 -14.46 15.56
CA GLY A 663 22.20 -13.97 15.35
C GLY A 663 21.96 -12.55 15.89
N ASN A 664 23.00 -11.70 15.89
CA ASN A 664 22.94 -10.39 16.54
C ASN A 664 21.92 -9.43 15.90
N ALA A 665 21.40 -9.72 14.69
CA ALA A 665 20.36 -8.90 14.08
C ALA A 665 18.94 -9.32 14.51
N LEU A 666 18.78 -10.46 15.20
CA LEU A 666 17.48 -10.97 15.66
C LEU A 666 16.60 -9.92 16.36
N PRO A 667 17.12 -9.07 17.28
CA PRO A 667 16.32 -8.05 17.93
C PRO A 667 15.66 -7.07 16.96
N GLU A 668 16.39 -6.65 15.92
CA GLU A 668 15.90 -5.72 14.89
C GLU A 668 14.89 -6.39 13.96
N TRP A 669 15.03 -7.69 13.69
CA TRP A 669 14.01 -8.47 12.97
C TRP A 669 12.71 -8.56 13.77
N LEU A 670 12.79 -8.97 15.03
CA LEU A 670 11.62 -9.11 15.91
C LEU A 670 10.93 -7.76 16.11
N LEU A 671 11.69 -6.68 16.34
CA LEU A 671 11.17 -5.34 16.44
C LEU A 671 10.46 -4.90 15.15
N SER A 672 11.08 -5.11 13.99
CA SER A 672 10.49 -4.70 12.71
C SER A 672 9.16 -5.40 12.42
N MET A 673 9.03 -6.66 12.83
CA MET A 673 7.78 -7.42 12.71
C MET A 673 6.74 -7.01 13.76
N ALA A 674 7.16 -6.75 15.00
CA ALA A 674 6.27 -6.29 16.07
C ALA A 674 5.71 -4.88 15.80
N CYS A 675 6.49 -4.03 15.12
CA CYS A 675 6.05 -2.72 14.63
C CYS A 675 5.23 -2.80 13.32
N GLU A 676 4.98 -3.99 12.77
CA GLU A 676 4.31 -4.22 11.48
C GLU A 676 4.99 -3.56 10.27
N ARG A 677 6.23 -3.08 10.42
CA ARG A 677 7.04 -2.55 9.31
C ARG A 677 7.47 -3.68 8.38
N LEU A 678 7.80 -4.85 8.94
CA LEU A 678 8.13 -6.05 8.19
C LEU A 678 6.99 -7.06 8.30
N ARG A 679 6.47 -7.52 7.16
CA ARG A 679 5.37 -8.49 7.12
C ARG A 679 5.75 -9.72 6.31
N LEU A 680 5.48 -10.89 6.87
CA LEU A 680 5.61 -12.16 6.15
C LEU A 680 4.26 -12.58 5.58
N HIS A 681 4.29 -13.47 4.60
CA HIS A 681 3.10 -14.11 4.07
C HIS A 681 2.35 -14.83 5.20
N SER A 682 1.02 -14.88 5.14
CA SER A 682 0.17 -15.46 6.20
C SER A 682 0.49 -16.92 6.52
N PHE A 683 1.05 -17.68 5.57
CA PHE A 683 1.54 -19.04 5.78
C PHE A 683 2.86 -19.14 6.57
N HIS A 684 3.68 -18.08 6.56
CA HIS A 684 5.02 -18.07 7.14
C HIS A 684 5.06 -17.47 8.55
N THR A 685 4.21 -16.51 8.85
CA THR A 685 4.12 -15.89 10.19
C THR A 685 3.88 -16.94 11.29
N PRO A 686 2.94 -17.91 11.16
CA PRO A 686 2.74 -18.94 12.18
C PRO A 686 3.96 -19.84 12.39
N ILE A 687 4.73 -20.12 11.33
CA ILE A 687 5.96 -20.93 11.41
C ILE A 687 7.01 -20.22 12.26
N LEU A 688 7.18 -18.91 12.04
CA LEU A 688 8.09 -18.10 12.84
C LEU A 688 7.64 -18.05 14.31
N LEU A 689 6.37 -17.77 14.56
CA LEU A 689 5.83 -17.67 15.93
C LEU A 689 6.03 -18.97 16.71
N GLU A 690 5.83 -20.12 16.05
CA GLU A 690 6.10 -21.42 16.66
C GLU A 690 7.58 -21.60 16.98
N ALA A 691 8.47 -21.28 16.04
CA ALA A 691 9.91 -21.37 16.27
C ALA A 691 10.36 -20.47 17.42
N VAL A 692 9.86 -19.24 17.50
CA VAL A 692 10.17 -18.29 18.59
C VAL A 692 9.65 -18.81 19.93
N ARG A 693 8.45 -19.39 19.98
CA ARG A 693 7.89 -19.98 21.21
C ARG A 693 8.73 -21.13 21.75
N THR A 694 9.37 -21.89 20.86
CA THR A 694 10.27 -22.99 21.25
C THR A 694 11.69 -22.56 21.57
N ALA A 695 12.08 -21.33 21.23
CA ALA A 695 13.41 -20.82 21.47
C ALA A 695 13.54 -20.26 22.89
N GLU A 696 14.69 -20.53 23.54
CA GLU A 696 15.04 -19.91 24.82
C GLU A 696 15.53 -18.47 24.59
N LEU A 697 14.58 -17.52 24.54
CA LEU A 697 14.87 -16.11 24.39
C LEU A 697 14.83 -15.37 25.74
N PRO A 698 15.69 -14.35 25.93
CA PRO A 698 15.53 -13.37 27.00
C PRO A 698 14.14 -12.75 27.01
N GLU A 699 13.66 -12.38 28.20
CA GLU A 699 12.31 -11.85 28.42
C GLU A 699 11.96 -10.70 27.47
N TRP A 700 12.86 -9.73 27.29
CA TRP A 700 12.63 -8.59 26.42
C TRP A 700 12.42 -8.95 24.93
N LEU A 701 13.12 -9.98 24.43
CA LEU A 701 12.92 -10.48 23.07
C LEU A 701 11.62 -11.29 22.94
N ALA A 702 11.28 -12.06 23.97
CA ALA A 702 10.00 -12.76 24.04
C ALA A 702 8.82 -11.77 24.06
N GLN A 703 8.94 -10.64 24.78
CA GLN A 703 7.94 -9.57 24.78
C GLN A 703 7.76 -8.94 23.39
N LEU A 704 8.85 -8.65 22.67
CA LEU A 704 8.76 -8.16 21.29
C LEU A 704 8.10 -9.19 20.37
N ALA A 705 8.53 -10.45 20.43
CA ALA A 705 7.96 -11.51 19.62
C ALA A 705 6.46 -11.75 19.88
N GLY A 706 6.03 -11.62 21.14
CA GLY A 706 4.64 -11.73 21.56
C GLY A 706 3.72 -10.66 20.96
N ARG A 707 4.28 -9.59 20.37
CA ARG A 707 3.53 -8.54 19.68
C ARG A 707 3.47 -8.69 18.16
N ILE A 708 4.11 -9.72 17.61
CA ILE A 708 4.01 -10.06 16.18
C ILE A 708 2.60 -10.60 15.92
N ARG A 709 1.84 -9.93 15.02
CA ARG A 709 0.47 -10.33 14.67
C ARG A 709 0.46 -11.46 13.65
N SER A 710 -0.35 -12.49 13.90
CA SER A 710 -0.82 -13.40 12.85
C SER A 710 -2.09 -12.83 12.25
N ASP A 711 -2.05 -12.43 10.98
CA ASP A 711 -3.21 -11.93 10.22
C ASP A 711 -4.38 -12.92 10.18
#